data_AF-B8DQZ3-F1
#
_entry.id   AF-B8DQZ3-F1
#
_cell.length_a   1.000
_cell.length_b   1.000
_cell.length_c   1.000
_cell.angle_alpha   90.00
_cell.angle_beta   90.00
_cell.angle_gamma   90.00
#
_symmetry.space_group_name_H-M   'P 1'
#
loop_
_entity.id
_entity.type
_entity.pdbx_description
1 polymer ?
#
loop_
_entity_poly.entity_id
_entity_poly.type
_entity_poly.pdbx_seq_one_letter_code
_entity_poly.pdbx_strand_id
1 'polypeptide(L)'
;MSKTDSRMTENLFRVWLIVVAVFAVGFLGAQLFAPSMRPAARPAGTAQSVSGQNATASQGGTVAGSGYGQLVTDVPPFDPGKAGHVLVAWSRQGMQHVTDAEPAWTLLPAGSTLRAQLVHRGPGPQAVTEGATLTWRLDGEAKPVAAQPAAVADSSLTPAGQAATTPAAKPGDAAAQVKAPQLSGELKLVEGTTLYEATGIPVLPYDGAGGPGGGKGGFNPYPTVTVEARDASGALLATTRCVLPVSTEMGCRNCHGGEWKVGGVAGISPATAADVLEVHDRINGTDLARRAKSGTTVVCRSCHEPADKADAAKPGATPSGKPVPPNMSAAIHGWHAAYMGGRGADACNSCHPSAPQGATRFWRDYHATKGLDCTRCHGAMEDHALSLLRKEQEAGNPAAERLMAAIAPVAVKDAKDIAPRTPWVNLPDCAGCHDFAEKPRSATASAFNKWTADAAGLYAERTDDTTMLRCPACHGAPHAVYPARNPLGRDRDNIPPMQYQQYARAMGASGNCFVCHGETPEFSVHHPLVERKTVTVTVPQGAKLAKPRVPFPHEAHTPAVDCGTCHHKGYVDGGPMKCASKDCHDVVVDAETGTPKDRENPRYFRNAFHGEGPSCNACHARLLAAGKAAGPTECRDCHKVKS
;
A
#
# COMPACT_ATOMS: atom_id res chain seq x y z
N MET A 1 -15.79 -41.00 39.67
CA MET A 1 -14.70 -41.03 38.66
C MET A 1 -14.13 -42.45 38.63
N SER A 2 -14.27 -43.13 37.51
CA SER A 2 -14.01 -44.57 37.34
C SER A 2 -12.51 -44.86 37.13
N LYS A 3 -12.03 -45.98 37.69
CA LYS A 3 -10.63 -46.48 37.65
C LYS A 3 -10.09 -46.83 36.24
N THR A 4 -10.79 -46.46 35.16
CA THR A 4 -10.42 -46.83 33.78
C THR A 4 -9.49 -45.81 33.11
N ASP A 5 -9.40 -44.58 33.62
CA ASP A 5 -8.67 -43.49 32.93
C ASP A 5 -7.14 -43.50 33.15
N SER A 6 -6.63 -44.04 34.26
CA SER A 6 -5.20 -43.87 34.59
C SER A 6 -4.25 -44.71 33.71
N ARG A 7 -4.73 -45.85 33.19
CA ARG A 7 -3.91 -46.75 32.36
C ARG A 7 -3.71 -46.24 30.94
N MET A 8 -4.63 -45.43 30.42
CA MET A 8 -4.53 -44.90 29.06
C MET A 8 -3.52 -43.75 29.00
N THR A 9 -3.48 -42.90 30.02
CA THR A 9 -2.48 -41.84 30.19
C THR A 9 -1.06 -42.36 30.40
N GLU A 10 -0.90 -43.46 31.14
CA GLU A 10 0.43 -44.03 31.40
C GLU A 10 1.04 -44.67 30.14
N ASN A 11 0.22 -45.32 29.32
CA ASN A 11 0.67 -45.91 28.05
C ASN A 11 1.02 -44.83 27.01
N LEU A 12 0.25 -43.74 26.94
CA LEU A 12 0.55 -42.59 26.07
C LEU A 12 1.86 -41.89 26.48
N PHE A 13 2.13 -41.77 27.77
CA PHE A 13 3.37 -41.18 28.27
C PHE A 13 4.60 -42.06 27.95
N ARG A 14 4.47 -43.38 28.05
CA ARG A 14 5.54 -44.33 27.67
C ARG A 14 5.83 -44.30 26.16
N VAL A 15 4.80 -44.20 25.32
CA VAL A 15 4.98 -44.05 23.86
C VAL A 15 5.67 -42.72 23.53
N TRP A 16 5.28 -41.64 24.21
CA TRP A 16 5.92 -40.33 24.02
C TRP A 16 7.41 -40.35 24.41
N LEU A 17 7.78 -41.00 25.53
CA LEU A 17 9.18 -41.15 25.94
C LEU A 17 10.02 -41.95 24.93
N ILE A 18 9.45 -42.98 24.31
CA ILE A 18 10.14 -43.77 23.28
C ILE A 18 10.37 -42.93 22.02
N VAL A 19 9.38 -42.14 21.58
CA VAL A 19 9.52 -41.26 20.42
C VAL A 19 10.59 -40.20 20.66
N VAL A 20 10.60 -39.57 21.84
CA VAL A 20 11.63 -38.58 22.20
C VAL A 20 13.03 -39.19 22.25
N ALA A 21 13.17 -40.41 22.79
CA ALA A 21 14.46 -41.11 22.82
C ALA A 21 14.98 -41.46 21.42
N VAL A 22 14.11 -41.89 20.50
CA VAL A 22 14.48 -42.20 19.11
C VAL A 22 14.92 -40.93 18.36
N PHE A 23 14.23 -39.80 18.56
CA PHE A 23 14.63 -38.52 17.97
C PHE A 23 15.96 -38.00 18.55
N ALA A 24 16.21 -38.14 19.85
CA ALA A 24 17.46 -37.72 20.48
C ALA A 24 18.67 -38.54 19.99
N VAL A 25 18.51 -39.85 19.80
CA VAL A 25 19.57 -40.73 19.26
C VAL A 25 19.81 -40.45 17.76
N GLY A 26 18.75 -40.18 16.98
CA GLY A 26 18.88 -39.79 15.57
C GLY A 26 19.59 -38.44 15.38
N PHE A 27 19.34 -37.48 16.27
CA PHE A 27 19.97 -36.16 16.22
C PHE A 27 21.45 -36.18 16.63
N LEU A 28 21.82 -37.03 17.61
CA LEU A 28 23.23 -37.24 17.98
C LEU A 28 24.01 -38.02 16.91
N GLY A 29 23.38 -39.00 16.25
CA GLY A 29 23.99 -39.77 15.17
C GLY A 29 24.31 -38.93 13.93
N ALA A 30 23.47 -37.94 13.61
CA ALA A 30 23.67 -37.04 12.46
C ALA A 30 24.82 -36.05 12.66
N GLN A 31 25.20 -35.72 13.90
CA GLN A 31 26.33 -34.81 14.19
C GLN A 31 27.69 -35.51 14.20
N LEU A 32 27.74 -36.83 14.36
CA LEU A 32 29.00 -37.60 14.41
C LEU A 32 29.51 -38.04 13.02
N PHE A 33 28.72 -37.89 11.95
CA PHE A 33 29.07 -38.37 10.59
C PHE A 33 29.04 -37.30 9.49
N ALA A 34 29.00 -36.01 9.82
CA ALA A 34 29.11 -34.94 8.82
C ALA A 34 30.60 -34.65 8.48
N PRO A 35 31.10 -34.94 7.26
CA PRO A 35 32.44 -34.55 6.86
C PRO A 35 32.53 -33.02 6.73
N SER A 36 33.57 -32.45 7.33
CA SER A 36 33.94 -31.03 7.25
C SER A 36 34.17 -30.59 5.79
N MET A 37 33.17 -30.02 5.14
CA MET A 37 33.33 -29.31 3.86
C MET A 37 33.61 -27.83 4.12
N ARG A 38 34.89 -27.47 4.11
CA ARG A 38 35.34 -26.08 3.92
C ARG A 38 35.17 -25.71 2.44
N PRO A 39 34.62 -24.54 2.08
CA PRO A 39 34.66 -24.08 0.71
C PRO A 39 36.10 -23.70 0.32
N ALA A 40 36.61 -24.34 -0.72
CA ALA A 40 37.87 -24.00 -1.36
C ALA A 40 37.75 -22.64 -2.07
N ALA A 41 38.70 -21.74 -1.78
CA ALA A 41 38.91 -20.52 -2.56
C ALA A 41 39.30 -20.91 -4.00
N ARG A 42 38.58 -20.38 -5.00
CA ARG A 42 38.98 -20.43 -6.41
C ARG A 42 39.70 -19.13 -6.81
N PRO A 43 40.74 -19.22 -7.66
CA PRO A 43 41.57 -18.08 -8.04
C PRO A 43 40.85 -17.15 -9.03
N ALA A 44 41.23 -15.87 -8.96
CA ALA A 44 40.75 -14.81 -9.85
C ALA A 44 41.06 -15.13 -11.32
N GLY A 45 40.00 -15.30 -12.12
CA GLY A 45 40.08 -15.31 -13.58
C GLY A 45 40.00 -13.88 -14.10
N THR A 46 40.98 -13.51 -14.92
CA THR A 46 41.13 -12.26 -15.66
C THR A 46 39.88 -11.90 -16.47
N ALA A 47 39.19 -10.84 -16.07
CA ALA A 47 38.21 -10.16 -16.91
C ALA A 47 38.95 -9.24 -17.89
N GLN A 48 38.83 -9.53 -19.19
CA GLN A 48 39.30 -8.68 -20.26
C GLN A 48 38.49 -7.37 -20.28
N SER A 49 39.22 -6.26 -20.37
CA SER A 49 38.71 -4.92 -20.56
C SER A 49 38.04 -4.77 -21.92
N VAL A 50 36.77 -4.37 -21.93
CA VAL A 50 36.18 -3.68 -23.08
C VAL A 50 35.80 -2.28 -22.61
N SER A 51 36.38 -1.30 -23.31
CA SER A 51 36.41 0.13 -23.05
C SER A 51 35.04 0.75 -22.79
N GLY A 52 34.84 1.25 -21.57
CA GLY A 52 33.78 2.21 -21.26
C GLY A 52 34.13 3.58 -21.83
N GLN A 53 33.31 4.08 -22.75
CA GLN A 53 33.28 5.49 -23.09
C GLN A 53 32.60 6.26 -21.96
N ASN A 54 33.34 7.23 -21.41
CA ASN A 54 32.91 8.18 -20.40
C ASN A 54 31.67 8.97 -20.88
N ALA A 55 30.54 8.80 -20.19
CA ALA A 55 29.51 9.82 -20.09
C ALA A 55 29.51 10.32 -18.65
N THR A 56 30.21 11.43 -18.43
CA THR A 56 30.24 12.18 -17.17
C THR A 56 28.85 12.76 -16.89
N ALA A 57 28.07 12.09 -16.03
CA ALA A 57 26.90 12.69 -15.40
C ALA A 57 27.36 13.53 -14.21
N SER A 58 27.29 14.85 -14.36
CA SER A 58 27.53 15.80 -13.28
C SER A 58 26.53 15.57 -12.14
N GLN A 59 27.04 15.26 -10.95
CA GLN A 59 26.27 15.32 -9.71
C GLN A 59 25.97 16.79 -9.38
N GLY A 60 24.78 17.24 -9.80
CA GLY A 60 24.15 18.48 -9.32
C GLY A 60 23.20 18.15 -8.17
N GLY A 61 23.25 18.97 -7.11
CA GLY A 61 22.52 18.77 -5.87
C GLY A 61 21.01 18.54 -6.04
N THR A 62 20.46 17.77 -5.12
CA THR A 62 19.02 17.50 -4.96
C THR A 62 18.26 18.81 -4.73
N VAL A 63 17.72 19.36 -5.82
CA VAL A 63 16.63 20.33 -5.77
C VAL A 63 15.37 19.56 -5.38
N ALA A 64 14.64 20.07 -4.39
CA ALA A 64 13.29 19.61 -4.05
C ALA A 64 12.47 19.48 -5.34
N GLY A 65 11.84 18.32 -5.54
CA GLY A 65 11.23 17.94 -6.81
C GLY A 65 10.35 19.04 -7.41
N SER A 66 10.83 19.64 -8.50
CA SER A 66 9.97 20.38 -9.43
C SER A 66 9.04 19.38 -10.12
N GLY A 67 7.72 19.55 -10.04
CA GLY A 67 6.88 19.03 -11.13
C GLY A 67 5.44 18.58 -10.89
N TYR A 68 4.82 18.77 -9.73
CA TYR A 68 3.34 18.65 -9.58
C TYR A 68 2.89 19.65 -8.51
N GLY A 69 2.02 20.61 -8.87
CA GLY A 69 1.58 21.66 -7.95
C GLY A 69 0.99 21.07 -6.66
N GLN A 70 1.35 21.63 -5.50
CA GLN A 70 0.73 21.25 -4.24
C GLN A 70 -0.72 21.75 -4.23
N LEU A 71 -1.66 20.81 -4.12
CA LEU A 71 -3.07 21.12 -3.90
C LEU A 71 -3.29 21.45 -2.42
N VAL A 72 -4.17 22.42 -2.16
CA VAL A 72 -4.59 22.75 -0.80
C VAL A 72 -5.27 21.51 -0.20
N THR A 73 -4.83 21.12 1.00
CA THR A 73 -5.45 20.02 1.74
C THR A 73 -6.18 20.60 2.93
N ASP A 74 -7.49 20.70 2.79
CA ASP A 74 -8.37 21.19 3.85
C ASP A 74 -8.73 20.03 4.79
N VAL A 75 -8.18 20.07 6.00
CA VAL A 75 -8.47 19.12 7.08
C VAL A 75 -9.68 19.62 7.87
N PRO A 76 -10.79 18.85 7.96
CA PRO A 76 -11.94 19.27 8.75
C PRO A 76 -11.58 19.48 10.23
N PRO A 77 -12.23 20.43 10.94
CA PRO A 77 -11.93 20.68 12.34
C PRO A 77 -12.38 19.54 13.24
N PHE A 78 -11.68 19.35 14.36
CA PHE A 78 -12.04 18.40 15.41
C PHE A 78 -11.69 18.99 16.78
N ASP A 79 -12.68 19.06 17.67
CA ASP A 79 -12.50 19.45 19.07
C ASP A 79 -12.65 18.21 19.96
N PRO A 80 -11.55 17.61 20.44
CA PRO A 80 -11.58 16.40 21.24
C PRO A 80 -12.30 16.58 22.59
N GLY A 81 -12.48 17.81 23.08
CA GLY A 81 -13.20 18.11 24.32
C GLY A 81 -14.71 18.24 24.16
N LYS A 82 -15.22 18.37 22.92
CA LYS A 82 -16.65 18.56 22.64
C LYS A 82 -17.24 17.50 21.72
N ALA A 83 -16.43 16.89 20.86
CA ALA A 83 -16.92 15.95 19.87
C ALA A 83 -17.39 14.65 20.55
N GLY A 84 -18.64 14.24 20.31
CA GLY A 84 -19.15 12.94 20.76
C GLY A 84 -18.79 11.78 19.83
N HIS A 85 -18.29 12.05 18.62
CA HIS A 85 -18.11 11.06 17.57
C HIS A 85 -16.77 11.21 16.82
N VAL A 86 -16.30 10.10 16.26
CA VAL A 86 -15.23 10.04 15.25
C VAL A 86 -15.80 9.41 13.99
N LEU A 87 -15.60 10.06 12.85
CA LEU A 87 -15.98 9.55 11.53
C LEU A 87 -14.72 9.37 10.68
N VAL A 88 -14.43 8.15 10.27
CA VAL A 88 -13.30 7.84 9.39
C VAL A 88 -13.81 7.30 8.06
N ALA A 89 -13.20 7.72 6.96
CA ALA A 89 -13.59 7.34 5.60
C ALA A 89 -12.35 7.06 4.74
N TRP A 90 -12.48 6.13 3.79
CA TRP A 90 -11.40 5.72 2.90
C TRP A 90 -11.92 5.09 1.60
N SER A 91 -11.07 5.07 0.56
CA SER A 91 -11.30 4.27 -0.64
C SER A 91 -11.00 2.81 -0.36
N ARG A 92 -11.91 1.90 -0.73
CA ARG A 92 -11.73 0.45 -0.52
C ARG A 92 -10.49 -0.10 -1.23
N GLN A 93 -10.28 0.28 -2.48
CA GLN A 93 -9.20 -0.22 -3.33
C GLN A 93 -7.87 0.50 -3.09
N GLY A 94 -7.89 1.65 -2.43
CA GLY A 94 -6.73 2.55 -2.29
C GLY A 94 -6.41 3.36 -3.55
N MET A 95 -6.71 2.80 -4.72
CA MET A 95 -6.84 3.51 -5.99
C MET A 95 -7.66 2.70 -7.00
N GLN A 96 -8.61 3.34 -7.67
CA GLN A 96 -9.29 2.76 -8.82
C GLN A 96 -8.46 2.97 -10.09
N HIS A 97 -8.21 1.91 -10.86
CA HIS A 97 -7.58 2.03 -12.17
C HIS A 97 -8.65 1.97 -13.26
N VAL A 98 -8.59 2.90 -14.21
CA VAL A 98 -9.53 3.01 -15.32
C VAL A 98 -8.75 3.04 -16.63
N THR A 99 -9.20 2.27 -17.61
CA THR A 99 -8.51 2.15 -18.91
C THR A 99 -8.81 3.28 -19.87
N ASP A 100 -9.95 3.97 -19.68
CA ASP A 100 -10.44 5.10 -20.47
C ASP A 100 -10.28 4.99 -22.00
N ALA A 101 -10.31 3.75 -22.51
CA ALA A 101 -10.14 3.37 -23.91
C ALA A 101 -11.48 3.30 -24.66
N GLU A 102 -12.59 3.65 -24.00
CA GLU A 102 -13.91 3.71 -24.61
C GLU A 102 -13.96 4.72 -25.78
N PRO A 103 -14.74 4.44 -26.83
CA PRO A 103 -15.69 3.33 -26.96
C PRO A 103 -15.07 2.00 -27.43
N ALA A 104 -13.75 1.90 -27.64
CA ALA A 104 -13.16 0.70 -28.24
C ALA A 104 -13.24 -0.53 -27.33
N TRP A 105 -12.78 -0.41 -26.09
CA TRP A 105 -12.81 -1.50 -25.12
C TRP A 105 -12.71 -1.01 -23.68
N THR A 106 -13.04 -1.89 -22.73
CA THR A 106 -12.89 -1.64 -21.29
C THR A 106 -12.55 -2.92 -20.52
N LEU A 107 -11.64 -2.83 -19.53
CA LEU A 107 -11.33 -3.94 -18.63
C LEU A 107 -12.35 -4.06 -17.50
N LEU A 108 -12.90 -2.95 -17.03
CA LEU A 108 -13.75 -2.83 -15.87
C LEU A 108 -14.60 -1.56 -16.04
N PRO A 109 -15.92 -1.58 -15.74
CA PRO A 109 -16.65 -0.33 -15.63
C PRO A 109 -16.00 0.60 -14.60
N ALA A 110 -16.04 1.90 -14.86
CA ALA A 110 -15.62 2.91 -13.90
C ALA A 110 -16.55 2.86 -12.66
N GLY A 111 -15.96 2.92 -11.47
CA GLY A 111 -16.73 2.90 -10.22
C GLY A 111 -15.83 2.73 -9.00
N SER A 112 -15.62 3.82 -8.26
CA SER A 112 -14.89 3.78 -7.00
C SER A 112 -15.81 3.34 -5.86
N THR A 113 -15.24 2.67 -4.86
CA THR A 113 -15.96 2.32 -3.63
C THR A 113 -15.45 3.17 -2.47
N LEU A 114 -16.35 3.94 -1.86
CA LEU A 114 -16.10 4.71 -0.65
C LEU A 114 -16.64 3.96 0.56
N ARG A 115 -15.84 3.89 1.62
CA ARG A 115 -16.19 3.25 2.89
C ARG A 115 -16.04 4.23 4.04
N ALA A 116 -16.84 4.06 5.07
CA ALA A 116 -16.72 4.82 6.31
C ALA A 116 -17.16 4.00 7.54
N GLN A 117 -16.69 4.42 8.71
CA GLN A 117 -17.18 3.97 10.01
C GLN A 117 -17.38 5.18 10.93
N LEU A 118 -18.51 5.18 11.63
CA LEU A 118 -18.85 6.15 12.65
C LEU A 118 -18.70 5.49 14.03
N VAL A 119 -17.98 6.13 14.93
CA VAL A 119 -17.71 5.66 16.28
C VAL A 119 -18.21 6.70 17.28
N HIS A 120 -19.05 6.28 18.22
CA HIS A 120 -19.39 7.06 19.40
C HIS A 120 -18.23 7.01 20.39
N ARG A 121 -17.75 8.17 20.84
CA ARG A 121 -16.59 8.31 21.72
C ARG A 121 -16.95 8.08 23.19
N GLY A 122 -16.00 7.56 23.98
CA GLY A 122 -16.13 7.41 25.43
C GLY A 122 -15.41 6.16 25.96
N PRO A 123 -15.40 5.90 27.28
CA PRO A 123 -14.62 4.82 27.91
C PRO A 123 -14.81 3.43 27.26
N GLY A 124 -16.02 3.15 26.74
CA GLY A 124 -16.29 2.04 25.83
C GLY A 124 -16.82 2.55 24.49
N PRO A 125 -15.95 2.86 23.51
CA PRO A 125 -16.37 3.31 22.19
C PRO A 125 -17.24 2.26 21.51
N GLN A 126 -18.24 2.70 20.76
CA GLN A 126 -19.16 1.83 20.05
C GLN A 126 -19.28 2.28 18.60
N ALA A 127 -19.33 1.33 17.68
CA ALA A 127 -19.72 1.64 16.30
C ALA A 127 -21.19 2.05 16.25
N VAL A 128 -21.49 3.11 15.51
CA VAL A 128 -22.85 3.63 15.35
C VAL A 128 -23.44 3.04 14.08
N THR A 129 -24.36 2.07 14.23
CA THR A 129 -25.05 1.38 13.12
C THR A 129 -26.52 1.74 13.00
N GLU A 130 -27.07 2.50 13.96
CA GLU A 130 -28.47 2.91 13.99
C GLU A 130 -28.59 4.39 14.34
N GLY A 131 -29.70 5.02 13.95
CA GLY A 131 -30.00 6.41 14.30
C GLY A 131 -29.13 7.47 13.62
N ALA A 132 -28.22 7.06 12.72
CA ALA A 132 -27.35 7.95 11.94
C ALA A 132 -27.51 7.72 10.43
N THR A 133 -27.50 8.80 9.66
CA THR A 133 -27.41 8.80 8.20
C THR A 133 -26.07 9.35 7.78
N LEU A 134 -25.34 8.60 6.94
CA LEU A 134 -24.06 9.03 6.39
C LEU A 134 -24.23 9.45 4.93
N THR A 135 -23.74 10.64 4.60
CA THR A 135 -23.77 11.17 3.22
C THR A 135 -22.36 11.51 2.76
N TRP A 136 -22.13 11.44 1.46
CA TRP A 136 -20.88 11.84 0.82
C TRP A 136 -21.13 12.87 -0.27
N ARG A 137 -20.12 13.70 -0.54
CA ARG A 137 -20.08 14.66 -1.64
C ARG A 137 -18.66 14.77 -2.18
N LEU A 138 -18.50 14.57 -3.48
CA LEU A 138 -17.24 14.82 -4.18
C LEU A 138 -16.93 16.32 -4.12
N ASP A 139 -15.72 16.66 -3.68
CA ASP A 139 -15.29 18.04 -3.62
C ASP A 139 -14.97 18.54 -5.05
N GLY A 140 -15.15 19.84 -5.31
CA GLY A 140 -15.20 20.46 -6.66
C GLY A 140 -13.93 20.38 -7.52
N GLU A 141 -13.00 19.49 -7.17
CA GLU A 141 -11.76 19.19 -7.88
C GLU A 141 -11.93 18.14 -8.99
N ALA A 142 -13.08 17.44 -9.09
CA ALA A 142 -13.29 16.38 -10.08
C ALA A 142 -14.54 16.62 -10.93
N LYS A 143 -14.46 16.26 -12.22
CA LYS A 143 -15.62 16.36 -13.13
C LYS A 143 -16.44 15.07 -13.14
N PRO A 144 -17.79 15.19 -13.17
CA PRO A 144 -18.66 14.05 -13.45
C PRO A 144 -18.37 13.42 -14.81
N VAL A 145 -18.44 12.09 -14.88
CA VAL A 145 -18.34 11.36 -16.16
C VAL A 145 -19.64 11.52 -16.94
N ALA A 146 -19.57 12.05 -18.16
CA ALA A 146 -20.68 11.90 -19.10
C ALA A 146 -20.89 10.39 -19.34
N ALA A 147 -22.00 9.86 -18.85
CA ALA A 147 -22.63 8.59 -19.24
C ALA A 147 -21.71 7.61 -19.99
N GLN A 148 -21.03 6.71 -19.27
CA GLN A 148 -20.51 5.51 -19.94
C GLN A 148 -21.70 4.78 -20.59
N PRO A 149 -21.56 4.23 -21.82
CA PRO A 149 -22.65 3.54 -22.50
C PRO A 149 -23.28 2.52 -21.55
N ALA A 150 -24.61 2.52 -21.43
CA ALA A 150 -25.38 1.78 -20.43
C ALA A 150 -25.14 0.26 -20.36
N ALA A 151 -24.32 -0.31 -21.25
CA ALA A 151 -23.99 -1.72 -21.31
C ALA A 151 -23.00 -2.21 -20.23
N VAL A 152 -22.31 -1.31 -19.50
CA VAL A 152 -21.24 -1.73 -18.55
C VAL A 152 -21.67 -1.79 -17.08
N ALA A 153 -22.94 -1.51 -16.76
CA ALA A 153 -23.48 -1.55 -15.39
C ALA A 153 -23.94 -2.96 -14.96
N ASP A 154 -23.39 -4.04 -15.54
CA ASP A 154 -23.70 -5.40 -15.09
C ASP A 154 -22.86 -5.75 -13.86
N SER A 155 -23.51 -5.74 -12.69
CA SER A 155 -22.92 -6.10 -11.40
C SER A 155 -22.49 -7.58 -11.33
N SER A 156 -22.86 -8.41 -12.30
CA SER A 156 -22.40 -9.80 -12.42
C SER A 156 -20.89 -9.93 -12.72
N LEU A 157 -20.26 -8.87 -13.25
CA LEU A 157 -18.82 -8.83 -13.54
C LEU A 157 -17.98 -8.35 -12.35
N THR A 158 -18.57 -8.17 -11.17
CA THR A 158 -17.80 -7.93 -9.94
C THR A 158 -17.05 -9.22 -9.56
N PRO A 159 -15.70 -9.18 -9.36
CA PRO A 159 -14.97 -10.35 -8.88
C PRO A 159 -15.59 -10.89 -7.58
N ALA A 160 -15.51 -12.20 -7.36
CA ALA A 160 -15.68 -12.76 -6.03
C ALA A 160 -14.71 -12.05 -5.08
N GLY A 161 -15.24 -11.31 -4.10
CA GLY A 161 -14.47 -10.42 -3.23
C GLY A 161 -14.59 -8.92 -3.54
N GLN A 162 -15.29 -8.50 -4.60
CA GLN A 162 -15.83 -7.15 -4.77
C GLN A 162 -17.36 -7.20 -4.71
N ALA A 163 -17.92 -7.88 -3.70
CA ALA A 163 -19.38 -7.98 -3.56
C ALA A 163 -19.98 -6.57 -3.46
N ALA A 164 -20.46 -6.03 -4.59
CA ALA A 164 -21.43 -4.96 -4.58
C ALA A 164 -22.72 -5.60 -4.05
N THR A 165 -23.18 -5.16 -2.88
CA THR A 165 -24.40 -5.65 -2.23
C THR A 165 -25.67 -5.13 -2.92
N THR A 166 -25.68 -4.99 -4.24
CA THR A 166 -26.83 -4.48 -5.01
C THR A 166 -27.22 -5.46 -6.13
N PRO A 167 -28.50 -5.84 -6.27
CA PRO A 167 -28.96 -6.74 -7.33
C PRO A 167 -28.79 -6.14 -8.73
N ALA A 168 -28.36 -6.95 -9.69
CA ALA A 168 -28.28 -6.57 -11.11
C ALA A 168 -29.68 -6.24 -11.67
N ALA A 169 -29.78 -5.19 -12.49
CA ALA A 169 -30.89 -5.06 -13.43
C ALA A 169 -30.75 -6.13 -14.51
N LYS A 170 -31.87 -6.79 -14.89
CA LYS A 170 -31.85 -7.88 -15.86
C LYS A 170 -31.59 -7.35 -17.28
N PRO A 171 -30.88 -8.10 -18.15
CA PRO A 171 -30.75 -7.75 -19.56
C PRO A 171 -32.15 -7.79 -20.22
N GLY A 172 -32.66 -6.63 -20.64
CA GLY A 172 -33.98 -6.52 -21.28
C GLY A 172 -34.78 -5.27 -20.91
N ASP A 173 -34.37 -4.55 -19.86
CA ASP A 173 -35.02 -3.28 -19.50
C ASP A 173 -34.57 -2.18 -20.47
N ALA A 174 -35.31 -2.05 -21.57
CA ALA A 174 -35.22 -0.94 -22.49
C ALA A 174 -35.36 0.39 -21.72
N ALA A 175 -34.42 1.31 -21.98
CA ALA A 175 -34.39 2.66 -21.43
C ALA A 175 -34.21 2.77 -19.91
N ALA A 176 -33.12 2.21 -19.37
CA ALA A 176 -32.50 2.83 -18.19
C ALA A 176 -32.04 4.24 -18.61
N GLN A 177 -32.87 5.25 -18.32
CA GLN A 177 -32.49 6.66 -18.45
C GLN A 177 -31.14 6.83 -17.78
N VAL A 178 -30.14 7.31 -18.53
CA VAL A 178 -28.83 7.61 -17.95
C VAL A 178 -29.02 8.76 -16.97
N LYS A 179 -29.21 8.42 -15.70
CA LYS A 179 -29.22 9.41 -14.63
C LYS A 179 -27.86 10.11 -14.66
N ALA A 180 -27.89 11.43 -14.55
CA ALA A 180 -26.68 12.21 -14.41
C ALA A 180 -25.82 11.60 -13.27
N PRO A 181 -24.49 11.50 -13.45
CA PRO A 181 -23.60 10.98 -12.42
C PRO A 181 -23.84 11.71 -11.10
N GLN A 182 -24.19 10.96 -10.06
CA GLN A 182 -24.37 11.54 -8.74
C GLN A 182 -22.99 11.93 -8.18
N LEU A 183 -22.81 13.22 -7.88
CA LEU A 183 -21.61 13.75 -7.22
C LEU A 183 -21.73 13.75 -5.70
N SER A 184 -22.85 13.24 -5.19
CA SER A 184 -23.15 13.10 -3.78
C SER A 184 -24.18 12.00 -3.60
N GLY A 185 -24.20 11.37 -2.44
CA GLY A 185 -25.15 10.32 -2.14
C GLY A 185 -25.10 9.91 -0.68
N GLU A 186 -25.78 8.81 -0.37
CA GLU A 186 -25.75 8.20 0.96
C GLU A 186 -24.76 7.03 0.96
N LEU A 187 -24.12 6.77 2.10
CA LEU A 187 -23.44 5.49 2.35
C LEU A 187 -24.41 4.57 3.07
N LYS A 188 -24.55 3.33 2.58
CA LYS A 188 -25.44 2.32 3.15
C LYS A 188 -24.68 1.44 4.12
N LEU A 189 -25.29 1.16 5.28
CA LEU A 189 -24.74 0.19 6.22
C LEU A 189 -24.72 -1.20 5.56
N VAL A 190 -23.58 -1.88 5.60
CA VAL A 190 -23.45 -3.26 5.16
C VAL A 190 -23.98 -4.17 6.26
N GLU A 191 -25.01 -4.95 5.91
CA GLU A 191 -25.76 -5.82 6.82
C GLU A 191 -24.83 -6.71 7.66
N GLY A 192 -25.10 -6.78 8.97
CA GLY A 192 -24.32 -7.58 9.92
C GLY A 192 -22.92 -7.03 10.21
N THR A 193 -22.63 -5.79 9.84
CA THR A 193 -21.31 -5.16 10.07
C THR A 193 -21.44 -3.74 10.60
N THR A 194 -20.30 -3.13 10.93
CA THR A 194 -20.15 -1.74 11.36
C THR A 194 -19.78 -0.77 10.22
N LEU A 195 -19.78 -1.26 8.98
CA LEU A 195 -19.24 -0.57 7.81
C LEU A 195 -20.34 0.10 6.99
N TYR A 196 -20.18 1.37 6.67
CA TYR A 196 -20.98 2.07 5.68
C TYR A 196 -20.26 2.11 4.33
N GLU A 197 -20.98 1.92 3.24
CA GLU A 197 -20.40 1.83 1.90
C GLU A 197 -21.25 2.56 0.84
N ALA A 198 -20.56 3.21 -0.10
CA ALA A 198 -21.12 3.65 -1.37
C ALA A 198 -20.27 3.06 -2.51
N THR A 199 -20.90 2.33 -3.41
CA THR A 199 -20.26 1.65 -4.55
C THR A 199 -20.56 2.35 -5.87
N GLY A 200 -19.78 2.05 -6.91
CA GLY A 200 -20.06 2.51 -8.26
C GLY A 200 -19.95 4.02 -8.46
N ILE A 201 -19.19 4.73 -7.61
CA ILE A 201 -19.05 6.19 -7.71
C ILE A 201 -18.27 6.52 -9.00
N PRO A 202 -18.87 7.21 -9.99
CA PRO A 202 -18.29 7.39 -11.32
C PRO A 202 -17.35 8.60 -11.34
N VAL A 203 -16.15 8.46 -10.80
CA VAL A 203 -15.11 9.51 -10.80
C VAL A 203 -14.04 9.19 -11.84
N LEU A 204 -13.60 10.21 -12.58
CA LEU A 204 -12.40 10.18 -13.41
C LEU A 204 -11.38 11.21 -12.90
N PRO A 205 -10.09 11.01 -13.16
CA PRO A 205 -9.03 11.88 -12.69
C PRO A 205 -8.90 13.16 -13.53
N TYR A 206 -9.98 13.61 -14.18
CA TYR A 206 -9.94 14.74 -15.10
C TYR A 206 -10.71 15.91 -14.49
N ASP A 207 -9.99 16.95 -14.10
CA ASP A 207 -10.57 18.18 -13.55
C ASP A 207 -10.81 19.24 -14.64
N GLY A 208 -10.21 19.05 -15.82
CA GLY A 208 -10.28 19.91 -17.00
C GLY A 208 -9.97 21.39 -16.76
N ALA A 209 -9.29 21.71 -15.66
CA ALA A 209 -8.86 23.06 -15.31
C ALA A 209 -7.40 22.96 -14.88
N GLY A 210 -6.48 23.14 -15.82
CA GLY A 210 -5.04 23.24 -15.54
C GLY A 210 -4.65 24.52 -14.76
N GLY A 211 -5.47 24.93 -13.79
CA GLY A 211 -5.31 26.12 -12.95
C GLY A 211 -4.95 25.79 -11.50
N PRO A 212 -4.90 26.80 -10.61
CA PRO A 212 -4.55 26.61 -9.20
C PRO A 212 -5.65 25.79 -8.51
N GLY A 213 -5.34 24.53 -8.17
CA GLY A 213 -6.31 23.56 -7.65
C GLY A 213 -6.57 22.38 -8.59
N GLY A 214 -6.13 22.46 -9.85
CA GLY A 214 -6.12 21.34 -10.78
C GLY A 214 -4.77 20.66 -10.87
N GLY A 215 -4.77 19.37 -11.16
CA GLY A 215 -3.56 18.61 -11.40
C GLY A 215 -2.90 18.96 -12.74
N LYS A 216 -1.65 18.50 -12.93
CA LYS A 216 -0.85 18.86 -14.11
C LYS A 216 -1.58 18.46 -15.40
N GLY A 217 -1.82 19.43 -16.30
CA GLY A 217 -2.47 19.17 -17.59
C GLY A 217 -3.96 18.79 -17.48
N GLY A 218 -4.61 19.10 -16.36
CA GLY A 218 -6.01 18.76 -16.12
C GLY A 218 -6.24 17.36 -15.54
N PHE A 219 -5.18 16.74 -14.98
CA PHE A 219 -5.18 15.39 -14.43
C PHE A 219 -4.93 15.38 -12.91
N ASN A 220 -5.95 15.04 -12.13
CA ASN A 220 -5.94 14.89 -10.67
C ASN A 220 -6.30 13.46 -10.25
N PRO A 221 -5.32 12.60 -9.93
CA PRO A 221 -5.58 11.22 -9.51
C PRO A 221 -6.08 11.05 -8.07
N TYR A 222 -6.21 12.15 -7.31
CA TYR A 222 -6.52 12.12 -5.88
C TYR A 222 -7.68 13.02 -5.49
N PRO A 223 -8.83 13.01 -6.18
CA PRO A 223 -9.94 13.88 -5.82
C PRO A 223 -10.41 13.60 -4.39
N THR A 224 -10.87 14.65 -3.70
CA THR A 224 -11.32 14.54 -2.31
C THR A 224 -12.84 14.38 -2.22
N VAL A 225 -13.30 13.70 -1.18
CA VAL A 225 -14.71 13.50 -0.86
C VAL A 225 -14.95 13.87 0.60
N THR A 226 -15.97 14.70 0.82
CA THR A 226 -16.46 15.04 2.16
C THR A 226 -17.52 14.01 2.57
N VAL A 227 -17.43 13.49 3.80
CA VAL A 227 -18.42 12.60 4.40
C VAL A 227 -18.98 13.24 5.67
N GLU A 228 -20.30 13.22 5.81
CA GLU A 228 -21.02 13.75 6.97
C GLU A 228 -21.92 12.69 7.58
N ALA A 229 -21.90 12.58 8.90
CA ALA A 229 -22.84 11.79 9.68
C ALA A 229 -23.83 12.71 10.39
N ARG A 230 -25.13 12.44 10.26
CA ARG A 230 -26.21 13.20 10.89
C ARG A 230 -27.15 12.28 11.65
N ASP A 231 -27.70 12.76 12.76
CA ASP A 231 -28.72 12.02 13.51
C ASP A 231 -30.11 12.09 12.84
N ALA A 232 -31.10 11.43 13.45
CA ALA A 232 -32.48 11.44 12.96
C ALA A 232 -33.15 12.83 12.93
N SER A 233 -32.64 13.82 13.68
CA SER A 233 -33.10 15.21 13.65
C SER A 233 -32.44 16.04 12.54
N GLY A 234 -31.40 15.50 11.90
CA GLY A 234 -30.57 16.18 10.91
C GLY A 234 -29.36 16.92 11.50
N ALA A 235 -29.14 16.83 12.82
CA ALA A 235 -28.00 17.47 13.47
C ALA A 235 -26.69 16.76 13.08
N LEU A 236 -25.64 17.54 12.83
CA LEU A 236 -24.32 17.01 12.44
C LEU A 236 -23.64 16.35 13.65
N LEU A 237 -23.36 15.06 13.54
CA LEU A 237 -22.63 14.29 14.55
C LEU A 237 -21.11 14.39 14.34
N ALA A 238 -20.68 14.22 13.10
CA ALA A 238 -19.28 14.29 12.69
C ALA A 238 -19.15 14.54 11.18
N THR A 239 -18.02 15.10 10.77
CA THR A 239 -17.61 15.24 9.38
C THR A 239 -16.16 14.81 9.21
N THR A 240 -15.82 14.23 8.08
CA THR A 240 -14.45 13.92 7.69
C THR A 240 -14.28 14.12 6.19
N ARG A 241 -13.04 14.08 5.73
CA ARG A 241 -12.69 14.07 4.32
C ARG A 241 -11.63 13.02 4.06
N CYS A 242 -11.69 12.39 2.89
CA CYS A 242 -10.63 11.52 2.42
C CYS A 242 -10.44 11.68 0.91
N VAL A 243 -9.39 11.07 0.36
CA VAL A 243 -9.28 10.92 -1.09
C VAL A 243 -10.14 9.76 -1.58
N LEU A 244 -10.63 9.88 -2.82
CA LEU A 244 -11.23 8.81 -3.59
C LEU A 244 -10.37 8.57 -4.85
N PRO A 245 -9.18 7.96 -4.72
CA PRO A 245 -8.17 8.00 -5.76
C PRO A 245 -8.58 7.19 -6.99
N VAL A 246 -8.33 7.76 -8.16
CA VAL A 246 -8.61 7.13 -9.44
C VAL A 246 -7.51 7.53 -10.43
N SER A 247 -7.07 6.63 -11.30
CA SER A 247 -6.05 6.95 -12.28
C SER A 247 -6.28 6.23 -13.61
N THR A 248 -5.94 6.95 -14.69
CA THR A 248 -5.90 6.47 -16.07
C THR A 248 -4.46 6.41 -16.59
N GLU A 249 -3.46 6.56 -15.72
CA GLU A 249 -2.03 6.43 -16.06
C GLU A 249 -1.63 4.94 -16.20
N MET A 250 -2.43 4.16 -16.94
CA MET A 250 -2.12 2.78 -17.31
C MET A 250 -1.21 2.77 -18.54
N GLY A 251 -0.02 2.18 -18.39
CA GLY A 251 1.09 2.32 -19.33
C GLY A 251 1.02 1.49 -20.62
N CYS A 252 -0.16 1.07 -21.10
CA CYS A 252 -0.30 0.23 -22.29
C CYS A 252 0.46 0.78 -23.52
N ARG A 253 0.50 2.11 -23.65
CA ARG A 253 1.23 2.82 -24.73
C ARG A 253 2.73 2.55 -24.78
N ASN A 254 3.33 2.10 -23.67
CA ASN A 254 4.77 1.82 -23.60
C ASN A 254 5.19 0.69 -24.55
N CYS A 255 4.24 -0.13 -25.00
CA CYS A 255 4.47 -1.18 -26.01
C CYS A 255 3.46 -1.14 -27.17
N HIS A 256 2.21 -0.71 -26.92
CA HIS A 256 1.16 -0.63 -27.94
C HIS A 256 1.15 0.70 -28.74
N GLY A 257 2.20 1.50 -28.60
CA GLY A 257 2.34 2.78 -29.31
C GLY A 257 1.32 3.84 -28.90
N GLY A 258 1.32 4.96 -29.62
CA GLY A 258 0.46 6.11 -29.36
C GLY A 258 0.94 7.03 -28.22
N GLU A 259 0.35 8.22 -28.16
CA GLU A 259 0.61 9.20 -27.10
C GLU A 259 -0.33 9.01 -25.92
N TRP A 260 -0.07 9.70 -24.81
CA TRP A 260 -1.05 9.84 -23.75
C TRP A 260 -2.28 10.60 -24.26
N LYS A 261 -3.48 10.12 -23.92
CA LYS A 261 -4.76 10.75 -24.33
C LYS A 261 -4.92 12.16 -23.77
N VAL A 262 -4.48 12.39 -22.53
CA VAL A 262 -4.70 13.65 -21.80
C VAL A 262 -3.39 14.26 -21.37
N GLY A 263 -3.12 15.48 -21.86
CA GLY A 263 -2.08 16.37 -21.34
C GLY A 263 -0.65 15.83 -21.39
N GLY A 264 -0.37 14.76 -22.15
CA GLY A 264 0.92 14.08 -22.12
C GLY A 264 1.19 13.31 -20.82
N VAL A 265 0.15 13.05 -20.00
CA VAL A 265 0.29 12.51 -18.64
C VAL A 265 -0.42 11.17 -18.47
N ALA A 266 -1.64 11.03 -18.97
CA ALA A 266 -2.48 9.86 -18.68
C ALA A 266 -3.45 9.52 -19.84
N GLY A 267 -4.09 8.36 -19.70
CA GLY A 267 -5.16 7.89 -20.55
C GLY A 267 -4.73 7.18 -21.84
N ILE A 268 -5.49 6.16 -22.23
CA ILE A 268 -5.22 5.34 -23.41
C ILE A 268 -5.73 6.04 -24.68
N SER A 269 -4.82 6.37 -25.60
CA SER A 269 -5.21 7.00 -26.87
C SER A 269 -5.98 6.03 -27.78
N PRO A 270 -6.79 6.53 -28.74
CA PRO A 270 -7.42 5.67 -29.74
C PRO A 270 -6.43 4.79 -30.52
N ALA A 271 -5.21 5.28 -30.79
CA ALA A 271 -4.16 4.51 -31.45
C ALA A 271 -3.69 3.34 -30.60
N THR A 272 -3.38 3.61 -29.32
CA THR A 272 -3.01 2.57 -28.34
C THR A 272 -4.15 1.56 -28.16
N ALA A 273 -5.41 2.03 -28.07
CA ALA A 273 -6.57 1.18 -27.90
C ALA A 273 -6.79 0.25 -29.10
N ALA A 274 -6.62 0.77 -30.32
CA ALA A 274 -6.73 -0.02 -31.55
C ALA A 274 -5.63 -1.08 -31.64
N ASP A 275 -4.37 -0.72 -31.35
CA ASP A 275 -3.25 -1.66 -31.41
C ASP A 275 -3.43 -2.81 -30.40
N VAL A 276 -3.92 -2.54 -29.19
CA VAL A 276 -4.26 -3.59 -28.21
C VAL A 276 -5.22 -4.63 -28.80
N LEU A 277 -6.28 -4.20 -29.49
CA LEU A 277 -7.24 -5.13 -30.11
C LEU A 277 -6.65 -5.84 -31.33
N GLU A 278 -5.87 -5.15 -32.16
CA GLU A 278 -5.23 -5.74 -33.34
C GLU A 278 -4.18 -6.79 -32.97
N VAL A 279 -3.40 -6.55 -31.91
CA VAL A 279 -2.48 -7.52 -31.32
C VAL A 279 -3.25 -8.71 -30.73
N HIS A 280 -4.36 -8.45 -30.03
CA HIS A 280 -5.20 -9.53 -29.51
C HIS A 280 -5.77 -10.41 -30.62
N ASP A 281 -6.31 -9.81 -31.69
CA ASP A 281 -6.82 -10.51 -32.86
C ASP A 281 -5.72 -11.36 -33.53
N ARG A 282 -4.53 -10.79 -33.71
CA ARG A 282 -3.37 -11.49 -34.30
C ARG A 282 -2.93 -12.70 -33.49
N ILE A 283 -2.90 -12.59 -32.17
CA ILE A 283 -2.37 -13.65 -31.28
C ILE A 283 -3.44 -14.73 -31.01
N ASN A 284 -4.70 -14.33 -30.84
CA ASN A 284 -5.75 -15.21 -30.35
C ASN A 284 -6.80 -15.59 -31.42
N GLY A 285 -6.67 -15.07 -32.65
CA GLY A 285 -7.61 -15.35 -33.74
C GLY A 285 -9.02 -14.84 -33.45
N THR A 286 -9.11 -13.66 -32.82
CA THR A 286 -10.37 -12.94 -32.57
C THR A 286 -10.61 -11.89 -33.65
N ASP A 287 -11.76 -11.20 -33.56
CA ASP A 287 -12.16 -10.13 -34.47
C ASP A 287 -12.59 -8.85 -33.74
N LEU A 288 -12.01 -8.63 -32.56
CA LEU A 288 -12.35 -7.55 -31.63
C LEU A 288 -12.11 -6.17 -32.24
N ALA A 289 -11.02 -6.00 -33.01
CA ALA A 289 -10.74 -4.73 -33.68
C ALA A 289 -11.84 -4.37 -34.69
N ARG A 290 -12.36 -5.38 -35.42
CA ARG A 290 -13.50 -5.20 -36.33
C ARG A 290 -14.78 -4.85 -35.58
N ARG A 291 -15.08 -5.53 -34.46
CA ARG A 291 -16.25 -5.23 -33.63
C ARG A 291 -16.22 -3.81 -33.08
N ALA A 292 -15.07 -3.39 -32.54
CA ALA A 292 -14.87 -2.02 -32.06
C ALA A 292 -15.07 -0.98 -33.17
N LYS A 293 -14.52 -1.22 -34.38
CA LYS A 293 -14.72 -0.35 -35.55
C LYS A 293 -16.19 -0.27 -35.99
N SER A 294 -17.00 -1.31 -35.73
CA SER A 294 -18.44 -1.32 -35.98
C SER A 294 -19.29 -0.66 -34.88
N GLY A 295 -18.65 -0.07 -33.85
CA GLY A 295 -19.33 0.60 -32.74
C GLY A 295 -19.67 -0.30 -31.55
N THR A 296 -19.21 -1.55 -31.54
CA THR A 296 -19.39 -2.46 -30.39
C THR A 296 -18.21 -2.35 -29.43
N THR A 297 -18.43 -1.84 -28.22
CA THR A 297 -17.41 -1.81 -27.17
C THR A 297 -17.07 -3.22 -26.71
N VAL A 298 -15.78 -3.56 -26.75
CA VAL A 298 -15.29 -4.86 -26.26
C VAL A 298 -15.16 -4.81 -24.74
N VAL A 299 -15.95 -5.61 -24.02
CA VAL A 299 -15.82 -5.77 -22.58
C VAL A 299 -14.92 -6.98 -22.31
N CYS A 300 -13.65 -6.74 -22.00
CA CYS A 300 -12.63 -7.79 -21.99
C CYS A 300 -12.97 -8.92 -21.00
N ARG A 301 -13.57 -8.58 -19.84
CA ARG A 301 -13.98 -9.57 -18.83
C ARG A 301 -15.13 -10.48 -19.27
N SER A 302 -15.95 -10.09 -20.24
CA SER A 302 -17.06 -10.94 -20.72
C SER A 302 -16.58 -12.31 -21.24
N CYS A 303 -15.38 -12.37 -21.84
CA CYS A 303 -14.79 -13.60 -22.34
C CYS A 303 -13.83 -14.26 -21.34
N HIS A 304 -13.16 -13.47 -20.51
CA HIS A 304 -12.17 -13.96 -19.56
C HIS A 304 -12.78 -14.36 -18.20
N GLU A 305 -14.01 -13.95 -17.92
CA GLU A 305 -14.71 -14.20 -16.66
C GLU A 305 -16.23 -14.30 -16.90
N PRO A 306 -16.70 -15.31 -17.67
CA PRO A 306 -18.12 -15.45 -18.00
C PRO A 306 -18.97 -15.71 -16.74
N ALA A 307 -20.17 -15.12 -16.70
CA ALA A 307 -21.11 -15.22 -15.58
C ALA A 307 -21.57 -16.68 -15.31
N ASP A 308 -21.73 -17.49 -16.35
CA ASP A 308 -22.15 -18.88 -16.25
C ASP A 308 -20.96 -19.83 -16.02
N LYS A 309 -20.41 -19.80 -14.80
CA LYS A 309 -19.40 -20.78 -14.37
C LYS A 309 -19.92 -22.23 -14.30
N ALA A 310 -21.23 -22.45 -14.48
CA ALA A 310 -21.84 -23.78 -14.48
C ALA A 310 -21.46 -24.59 -15.73
N ASP A 311 -21.20 -23.96 -16.88
CA ASP A 311 -20.70 -24.63 -18.08
C ASP A 311 -19.16 -24.53 -18.25
N ALA A 312 -18.52 -23.60 -17.53
CA ALA A 312 -17.06 -23.52 -17.41
C ALA A 312 -16.45 -24.63 -16.53
N ALA A 313 -17.29 -25.48 -15.92
CA ALA A 313 -16.88 -26.64 -15.14
C ALA A 313 -16.46 -27.86 -16.00
N LYS A 314 -16.49 -27.75 -17.34
CA LYS A 314 -15.74 -28.66 -18.21
C LYS A 314 -14.36 -28.06 -18.50
N PRO A 315 -13.26 -28.75 -18.16
CA PRO A 315 -11.93 -28.35 -18.61
C PRO A 315 -11.95 -28.17 -20.14
N GLY A 316 -11.67 -26.96 -20.61
CA GLY A 316 -11.40 -26.68 -22.03
C GLY A 316 -12.58 -26.42 -22.97
N ALA A 317 -13.83 -26.27 -22.53
CA ALA A 317 -14.94 -25.98 -23.45
C ALA A 317 -15.62 -24.63 -23.17
N THR A 318 -15.53 -23.70 -24.13
CA THR A 318 -16.55 -22.66 -24.33
C THR A 318 -17.69 -23.23 -25.21
N PRO A 319 -18.89 -22.62 -25.26
CA PRO A 319 -19.96 -22.98 -26.20
C PRO A 319 -19.53 -22.98 -27.68
N SER A 320 -18.36 -22.42 -27.98
CA SER A 320 -17.78 -22.29 -29.32
C SER A 320 -16.74 -23.37 -29.69
N GLY A 321 -16.45 -24.33 -28.81
CA GLY A 321 -15.42 -25.35 -29.04
C GLY A 321 -13.96 -24.83 -28.99
N LYS A 322 -13.77 -23.54 -28.66
CA LYS A 322 -12.44 -22.95 -28.39
C LYS A 322 -12.05 -23.13 -26.92
N PRO A 323 -10.75 -23.30 -26.60
CA PRO A 323 -10.25 -23.35 -25.22
C PRO A 323 -10.67 -22.10 -24.44
N VAL A 324 -11.12 -22.30 -23.20
CA VAL A 324 -11.46 -21.19 -22.27
C VAL A 324 -10.17 -20.38 -22.01
N PRO A 325 -10.17 -19.06 -22.26
CA PRO A 325 -8.99 -18.25 -21.96
C PRO A 325 -8.74 -18.22 -20.45
N PRO A 326 -7.50 -18.03 -19.98
CA PRO A 326 -7.23 -17.79 -18.57
C PRO A 326 -8.04 -16.58 -18.07
N ASN A 327 -8.30 -16.49 -16.76
CA ASN A 327 -8.93 -15.29 -16.19
C ASN A 327 -8.18 -14.01 -16.59
N MET A 328 -8.85 -12.85 -16.51
CA MET A 328 -8.32 -11.59 -17.04
C MET A 328 -6.91 -11.26 -16.51
N SER A 329 -6.71 -11.42 -15.19
CA SER A 329 -5.42 -11.16 -14.55
C SER A 329 -4.37 -12.17 -15.02
N ALA A 330 -4.69 -13.46 -15.10
CA ALA A 330 -3.76 -14.49 -15.55
C ALA A 330 -3.38 -14.30 -17.04
N ALA A 331 -4.34 -13.89 -17.88
CA ALA A 331 -4.11 -13.66 -19.30
C ALA A 331 -3.16 -12.47 -19.55
N ILE A 332 -3.44 -11.32 -18.94
CA ILE A 332 -2.60 -10.12 -19.10
C ILE A 332 -1.20 -10.37 -18.53
N HIS A 333 -1.08 -10.77 -17.26
CA HIS A 333 0.24 -10.92 -16.64
C HIS A 333 1.01 -12.10 -17.24
N GLY A 334 0.33 -13.22 -17.51
CA GLY A 334 0.94 -14.41 -18.11
C GLY A 334 1.54 -14.17 -19.48
N TRP A 335 0.86 -13.39 -20.34
CA TRP A 335 1.43 -13.04 -21.64
C TRP A 335 2.61 -12.07 -21.52
N HIS A 336 2.45 -10.98 -20.76
CA HIS A 336 3.47 -9.93 -20.70
C HIS A 336 4.74 -10.36 -19.94
N ALA A 337 4.63 -11.26 -18.97
CA ALA A 337 5.78 -11.71 -18.17
C ALA A 337 6.91 -12.30 -19.02
N ALA A 338 6.59 -12.99 -20.12
CA ALA A 338 7.58 -13.56 -21.04
C ALA A 338 8.49 -12.50 -21.70
N TYR A 339 8.07 -11.23 -21.73
CA TYR A 339 8.80 -10.10 -22.33
C TYR A 339 9.38 -9.12 -21.30
N MET A 340 9.14 -9.36 -20.01
CA MET A 340 9.45 -8.40 -18.94
C MET A 340 10.42 -8.94 -17.89
N GLY A 341 11.05 -10.07 -18.17
CA GLY A 341 11.92 -10.76 -17.21
C GLY A 341 13.11 -9.92 -16.74
N GLY A 342 13.50 -10.06 -15.47
CA GLY A 342 14.69 -9.43 -14.88
C GLY A 342 14.58 -7.93 -14.62
N ARG A 343 13.37 -7.36 -14.68
CA ARG A 343 13.14 -5.90 -14.53
C ARG A 343 12.68 -5.48 -13.13
N GLY A 344 12.48 -6.42 -12.21
CA GLY A 344 12.01 -6.13 -10.85
C GLY A 344 10.72 -5.29 -10.84
N ALA A 345 10.65 -4.27 -9.99
CA ALA A 345 9.47 -3.40 -9.88
C ALA A 345 9.19 -2.59 -11.15
N ASP A 346 10.17 -2.37 -12.03
CA ASP A 346 9.97 -1.59 -13.26
C ASP A 346 9.05 -2.31 -14.26
N ALA A 347 8.96 -3.64 -14.20
CA ALA A 347 7.94 -4.37 -14.96
C ALA A 347 6.52 -3.96 -14.55
N CYS A 348 6.29 -3.81 -13.23
CA CYS A 348 4.99 -3.37 -12.71
C CYS A 348 4.72 -1.90 -13.09
N ASN A 349 5.72 -1.03 -12.92
CA ASN A 349 5.65 0.39 -13.25
C ASN A 349 5.40 0.66 -14.74
N SER A 350 5.70 -0.30 -15.62
CA SER A 350 5.48 -0.17 -17.06
C SER A 350 3.99 -0.22 -17.43
N CYS A 351 3.12 -0.78 -16.58
CA CYS A 351 1.69 -0.92 -16.84
C CYS A 351 0.83 -0.22 -15.78
N HIS A 352 1.24 -0.29 -14.50
CA HIS A 352 0.53 0.33 -13.39
C HIS A 352 1.01 1.75 -13.14
N PRO A 353 0.15 2.62 -12.58
CA PRO A 353 0.47 4.02 -12.30
C PRO A 353 1.40 4.18 -11.06
N SER A 354 2.44 3.35 -10.92
CA SER A 354 3.37 3.29 -9.78
C SER A 354 4.75 3.86 -10.05
N ALA A 355 5.06 4.24 -11.29
CA ALA A 355 6.39 4.76 -11.63
C ALA A 355 6.79 5.89 -10.67
N PRO A 356 8.00 5.87 -10.07
CA PRO A 356 8.44 6.89 -9.10
C PRO A 356 8.35 8.33 -9.62
N GLN A 357 8.54 8.50 -10.92
CA GLN A 357 8.45 9.76 -11.66
C GLN A 357 7.06 10.04 -12.25
N GLY A 358 6.15 9.07 -12.19
CA GLY A 358 4.77 9.18 -12.66
C GLY A 358 3.98 10.26 -11.90
N ALA A 359 2.85 10.65 -12.48
CA ALA A 359 1.97 11.66 -11.90
C ALA A 359 1.16 11.10 -10.72
N THR A 360 0.78 9.84 -10.83
CA THR A 360 -0.06 9.15 -9.85
C THR A 360 0.76 8.62 -8.68
N ARG A 361 1.79 7.78 -8.91
CA ARG A 361 2.57 7.10 -7.85
C ARG A 361 1.65 6.33 -6.89
N PHE A 362 0.85 5.40 -7.42
CA PHE A 362 -0.27 4.79 -6.69
C PHE A 362 0.16 4.16 -5.36
N TRP A 363 1.32 3.51 -5.34
CA TRP A 363 1.88 2.97 -4.11
C TRP A 363 2.69 4.04 -3.39
N ARG A 364 2.10 4.54 -2.29
CA ARG A 364 2.56 5.75 -1.61
C ARG A 364 2.54 5.63 -0.09
N ASP A 365 2.45 4.41 0.41
CA ASP A 365 2.34 4.16 1.84
C ASP A 365 3.69 4.18 2.57
N TYR A 366 3.63 3.94 3.88
CA TYR A 366 4.81 3.89 4.73
C TYR A 366 5.85 2.82 4.33
N HIS A 367 5.45 1.71 3.69
CA HIS A 367 6.36 0.66 3.25
C HIS A 367 7.30 1.15 2.14
N ALA A 368 6.83 2.03 1.25
CA ALA A 368 7.68 2.67 0.23
C ALA A 368 8.85 3.44 0.88
N THR A 369 8.62 4.07 2.04
CA THR A 369 9.69 4.75 2.81
C THR A 369 10.73 3.81 3.42
N LYS A 370 10.48 2.50 3.36
CA LYS A 370 11.38 1.44 3.84
C LYS A 370 12.15 0.75 2.72
N GLY A 371 12.04 1.25 1.49
CA GLY A 371 12.72 0.68 0.33
C GLY A 371 12.15 -0.68 -0.08
N LEU A 372 10.92 -0.98 0.34
CA LEU A 372 10.17 -2.09 -0.25
C LEU A 372 9.71 -1.66 -1.66
N ASP A 373 9.19 -2.60 -2.43
CA ASP A 373 8.51 -2.36 -3.70
C ASP A 373 7.40 -3.39 -3.93
N CYS A 374 6.71 -3.29 -5.07
CA CYS A 374 5.63 -4.21 -5.44
C CYS A 374 6.06 -5.68 -5.37
N THR A 375 7.32 -5.98 -5.71
CA THR A 375 7.84 -7.35 -5.80
C THR A 375 7.99 -8.00 -4.43
N ARG A 376 8.15 -7.21 -3.36
CA ARG A 376 8.21 -7.71 -1.99
C ARG A 376 6.88 -8.24 -1.47
N CYS A 377 5.77 -7.81 -2.06
CA CYS A 377 4.44 -8.27 -1.69
C CYS A 377 3.88 -9.26 -2.73
N HIS A 378 3.96 -8.90 -4.01
CA HIS A 378 3.33 -9.65 -5.10
C HIS A 378 4.26 -10.60 -5.85
N GLY A 379 5.58 -10.51 -5.64
CA GLY A 379 6.60 -11.19 -6.45
C GLY A 379 7.05 -10.36 -7.65
N ALA A 380 8.17 -10.74 -8.26
CA ALA A 380 8.55 -10.21 -9.57
C ALA A 380 7.45 -10.51 -10.62
N MET A 381 7.46 -9.86 -11.78
CA MET A 381 6.40 -10.05 -12.79
C MET A 381 6.24 -11.52 -13.19
N GLU A 382 7.35 -12.24 -13.28
CA GLU A 382 7.44 -13.66 -13.56
C GLU A 382 6.73 -14.47 -12.48
N ASP A 383 7.09 -14.27 -11.21
CA ASP A 383 6.51 -14.97 -10.07
C ASP A 383 5.02 -14.63 -9.89
N HIS A 384 4.66 -13.36 -10.10
CA HIS A 384 3.28 -12.89 -10.05
C HIS A 384 2.42 -13.57 -11.10
N ALA A 385 2.89 -13.60 -12.35
CA ALA A 385 2.22 -14.27 -13.45
C ALA A 385 2.09 -15.77 -13.18
N LEU A 386 3.18 -16.42 -12.74
CA LEU A 386 3.16 -17.84 -12.40
C LEU A 386 2.17 -18.14 -11.28
N SER A 387 2.04 -17.31 -10.25
CA SER A 387 1.07 -17.54 -9.16
C SER A 387 -0.38 -17.56 -9.66
N LEU A 388 -0.71 -16.74 -10.65
CA LEU A 388 -2.02 -16.71 -11.30
C LEU A 388 -2.21 -17.90 -12.24
N LEU A 389 -1.21 -18.18 -13.08
CA LEU A 389 -1.25 -19.27 -14.06
C LEU A 389 -1.27 -20.64 -13.39
N ARG A 390 -0.59 -20.80 -12.25
CA ARG A 390 -0.66 -22.03 -11.43
C ARG A 390 -2.09 -22.32 -10.99
N LYS A 391 -2.88 -21.30 -10.65
CA LYS A 391 -4.29 -21.49 -10.28
C LYS A 391 -5.14 -21.95 -11.46
N GLU A 392 -4.88 -21.40 -12.63
CA GLU A 392 -5.52 -21.82 -13.89
C GLU A 392 -5.08 -23.24 -14.31
N GLN A 393 -3.81 -23.59 -14.11
CA GLN A 393 -3.28 -24.94 -14.34
C GLN A 393 -3.95 -25.96 -13.43
N GLU A 394 -4.14 -25.66 -12.14
CA GLU A 394 -4.89 -26.53 -11.21
C GLU A 394 -6.35 -26.76 -11.67
N ALA A 395 -6.93 -25.78 -12.36
CA ALA A 395 -8.25 -25.89 -12.97
C ALA A 395 -8.24 -26.60 -14.33
N GLY A 396 -7.09 -27.13 -14.77
CA GLY A 396 -6.94 -27.85 -16.04
C GLY A 396 -6.95 -26.95 -17.28
N ASN A 397 -6.59 -25.68 -17.17
CA ASN A 397 -6.55 -24.75 -18.29
C ASN A 397 -5.27 -24.92 -19.15
N PRO A 398 -5.36 -25.48 -20.38
CA PRO A 398 -4.17 -25.72 -21.21
C PRO A 398 -3.48 -24.43 -21.69
N ALA A 399 -4.21 -23.31 -21.76
CA ALA A 399 -3.61 -22.03 -22.11
C ALA A 399 -2.66 -21.54 -21.01
N ALA A 400 -2.92 -21.88 -19.75
CA ALA A 400 -2.05 -21.53 -18.65
C ALA A 400 -0.71 -22.27 -18.74
N GLU A 401 -0.73 -23.57 -19.03
CA GLU A 401 0.50 -24.37 -19.19
C GLU A 401 1.39 -23.82 -20.31
N ARG A 402 0.77 -23.45 -21.45
CA ARG A 402 1.48 -22.84 -22.57
C ARG A 402 2.16 -21.52 -22.20
N LEU A 403 1.48 -20.66 -21.43
CA LEU A 403 2.06 -19.39 -20.97
C LEU A 403 3.18 -19.63 -19.94
N MET A 404 2.98 -20.56 -19.00
CA MET A 404 3.98 -20.90 -17.99
C MET A 404 5.29 -21.41 -18.60
N ALA A 405 5.23 -22.12 -19.73
CA ALA A 405 6.42 -22.65 -20.40
C ALA A 405 7.42 -21.56 -20.84
N ALA A 406 6.98 -20.30 -20.96
CA ALA A 406 7.82 -19.17 -21.35
C ALA A 406 8.34 -18.34 -20.16
N ILE A 407 8.01 -18.71 -18.92
CA ILE A 407 8.28 -17.90 -17.72
C ILE A 407 9.08 -18.72 -16.71
N ALA A 408 10.25 -18.23 -16.33
CA ALA A 408 11.05 -18.82 -15.25
C ALA A 408 10.77 -18.08 -13.92
N PRO A 409 10.60 -18.80 -12.79
CA PRO A 409 10.45 -18.17 -11.48
C PRO A 409 11.73 -17.45 -11.06
N VAL A 410 11.58 -16.41 -10.24
CA VAL A 410 12.69 -15.58 -9.72
C VAL A 410 12.90 -15.84 -8.23
N ALA A 411 11.83 -15.83 -7.44
CA ALA A 411 11.93 -15.98 -5.98
C ALA A 411 12.10 -17.43 -5.50
N VAL A 412 11.75 -18.41 -6.34
CA VAL A 412 11.84 -19.85 -6.03
C VAL A 412 12.54 -20.60 -7.16
N LYS A 413 12.99 -21.82 -6.88
CA LYS A 413 13.74 -22.64 -7.85
C LYS A 413 12.84 -23.15 -8.97
N ASP A 414 11.67 -23.67 -8.63
CA ASP A 414 10.77 -24.33 -9.57
C ASP A 414 9.36 -23.72 -9.49
N ALA A 415 8.67 -23.59 -10.63
CA ALA A 415 7.33 -22.99 -10.68
C ALA A 415 6.29 -23.74 -9.82
N LYS A 416 6.52 -25.03 -9.53
CA LYS A 416 5.68 -25.82 -8.62
C LYS A 416 5.71 -25.31 -7.17
N ASP A 417 6.78 -24.64 -6.77
CA ASP A 417 6.98 -24.09 -5.43
C ASP A 417 6.28 -22.72 -5.27
N ILE A 418 5.74 -22.17 -6.36
CA ILE A 418 4.86 -21.01 -6.33
C ILE A 418 3.45 -21.44 -5.90
N ALA A 419 3.00 -20.86 -4.80
CA ALA A 419 1.66 -20.99 -4.28
C ALA A 419 0.67 -20.36 -5.27
N PRO A 420 -0.30 -21.13 -5.79
CA PRO A 420 -1.32 -20.63 -6.69
C PRO A 420 -2.20 -19.61 -5.98
N ARG A 421 -2.70 -18.61 -6.72
CA ARG A 421 -3.59 -17.59 -6.17
C ARG A 421 -4.70 -17.23 -7.14
N THR A 422 -5.88 -17.00 -6.61
CA THR A 422 -7.00 -16.42 -7.37
C THR A 422 -6.90 -14.89 -7.26
N PRO A 423 -6.94 -14.13 -8.37
CA PRO A 423 -6.93 -12.66 -8.30
C PRO A 423 -8.13 -12.16 -7.49
N TRP A 424 -7.94 -11.04 -6.78
CA TRP A 424 -8.94 -10.41 -5.91
C TRP A 424 -9.37 -11.18 -4.67
N VAL A 425 -9.07 -12.49 -4.57
CA VAL A 425 -9.39 -13.35 -3.43
C VAL A 425 -8.14 -13.65 -2.59
N ASN A 426 -7.07 -14.08 -3.25
CA ASN A 426 -5.80 -14.43 -2.63
C ASN A 426 -4.79 -13.31 -2.95
N LEU A 427 -4.64 -12.36 -2.02
CA LEU A 427 -3.71 -11.23 -2.11
C LEU A 427 -2.59 -11.37 -1.06
N PRO A 428 -1.50 -10.59 -1.12
CA PRO A 428 -0.44 -10.63 -0.11
C PRO A 428 -1.01 -10.43 1.30
N ASP A 429 -0.73 -11.36 2.20
CA ASP A 429 -1.17 -11.27 3.59
C ASP A 429 -0.19 -10.40 4.40
N CYS A 430 -0.72 -9.42 5.11
CA CYS A 430 0.04 -8.59 6.05
C CYS A 430 0.76 -9.43 7.10
N ALA A 431 0.16 -10.53 7.57
CA ALA A 431 0.75 -11.46 8.52
C ALA A 431 1.95 -12.22 7.92
N GLY A 432 2.14 -12.17 6.60
CA GLY A 432 3.33 -12.71 5.95
C GLY A 432 4.63 -12.01 6.33
N CYS A 433 4.55 -10.77 6.82
CA CYS A 433 5.69 -10.02 7.36
C CYS A 433 5.48 -9.57 8.80
N HIS A 434 4.25 -9.27 9.20
CA HIS A 434 3.91 -8.72 10.51
C HIS A 434 3.43 -9.83 11.46
N ASP A 435 4.18 -10.08 12.53
CA ASP A 435 3.74 -10.95 13.63
C ASP A 435 2.97 -10.17 14.72
N PHE A 436 2.82 -8.86 14.53
CA PHE A 436 2.17 -7.91 15.43
C PHE A 436 2.81 -7.78 16.83
N ALA A 437 3.99 -8.37 17.03
CA ALA A 437 4.76 -8.27 18.27
C ALA A 437 6.07 -7.49 18.06
N GLU A 438 6.73 -7.70 16.93
CA GLU A 438 7.99 -7.06 16.59
C GLU A 438 7.95 -6.32 15.26
N LYS A 439 8.89 -5.40 15.08
CA LYS A 439 9.04 -4.69 13.82
C LYS A 439 9.71 -5.61 12.78
N PRO A 440 9.10 -5.82 11.59
CA PRO A 440 9.72 -6.61 10.54
C PRO A 440 11.04 -5.98 10.04
N ARG A 441 12.00 -6.83 9.69
CA ARG A 441 13.27 -6.40 9.07
C ARG A 441 13.05 -6.11 7.58
N SER A 442 13.05 -4.84 7.20
CA SER A 442 12.77 -4.42 5.81
C SER A 442 13.65 -5.11 4.76
N ALA A 443 14.90 -5.43 5.09
CA ALA A 443 15.84 -6.08 4.17
C ALA A 443 15.41 -7.52 3.77
N THR A 444 14.62 -8.20 4.62
CA THR A 444 14.23 -9.60 4.43
C THR A 444 12.71 -9.80 4.41
N ALA A 445 11.94 -8.75 4.70
CA ALA A 445 10.48 -8.82 4.73
C ALA A 445 9.93 -9.09 3.31
N SER A 446 9.12 -10.13 3.19
CA SER A 446 8.41 -10.47 1.96
C SER A 446 7.10 -11.19 2.28
N ALA A 447 6.02 -10.70 1.67
CA ALA A 447 4.71 -11.34 1.67
C ALA A 447 4.47 -12.15 0.38
N PHE A 448 5.43 -12.18 -0.55
CA PHE A 448 5.36 -13.06 -1.71
C PHE A 448 5.19 -14.52 -1.25
N ASN A 449 4.35 -15.26 -1.97
CA ASN A 449 3.99 -16.65 -1.70
C ASN A 449 3.19 -16.87 -0.39
N LYS A 450 2.76 -15.79 0.26
CA LYS A 450 1.97 -15.81 1.51
C LYS A 450 0.66 -15.08 1.26
N TRP A 451 -0.31 -15.83 0.76
CA TRP A 451 -1.59 -15.29 0.35
C TRP A 451 -2.62 -15.38 1.46
N THR A 452 -3.56 -14.44 1.45
CA THR A 452 -4.80 -14.56 2.21
C THR A 452 -5.53 -15.84 1.80
N ALA A 453 -6.16 -16.53 2.76
CA ALA A 453 -6.91 -17.75 2.48
C ALA A 453 -8.11 -17.49 1.56
N ASP A 454 -8.81 -16.38 1.81
CA ASP A 454 -10.02 -15.97 1.10
C ASP A 454 -10.18 -14.43 1.08
N ALA A 455 -11.32 -13.98 0.54
CA ALA A 455 -11.67 -12.58 0.43
C ALA A 455 -11.89 -11.88 1.79
N ALA A 456 -12.34 -12.60 2.83
CA ALA A 456 -12.49 -12.04 4.17
C ALA A 456 -11.11 -11.77 4.80
N GLY A 457 -10.11 -12.56 4.41
CA GLY A 457 -8.71 -12.36 4.78
C GLY A 457 -8.03 -11.15 4.12
N LEU A 458 -8.68 -10.38 3.25
CA LEU A 458 -8.05 -9.21 2.62
C LEU A 458 -7.90 -8.05 3.62
N TYR A 459 -6.80 -7.29 3.54
CA TYR A 459 -6.59 -6.11 4.39
C TYR A 459 -7.76 -5.10 4.35
N ALA A 460 -8.39 -4.93 3.18
CA ALA A 460 -9.56 -4.04 3.02
C ALA A 460 -10.82 -4.53 3.75
N GLU A 461 -10.89 -5.83 4.05
CA GLU A 461 -12.05 -6.49 4.67
C GLU A 461 -11.79 -6.90 6.13
N ARG A 462 -10.54 -7.12 6.55
CA ARG A 462 -10.22 -7.53 7.93
C ARG A 462 -10.61 -6.47 8.96
N THR A 463 -10.90 -6.99 10.15
CA THR A 463 -11.12 -6.22 11.37
C THR A 463 -9.96 -6.43 12.35
N ASP A 464 -9.94 -5.58 13.37
CA ASP A 464 -9.19 -5.85 14.59
C ASP A 464 -9.76 -7.02 15.40
N ASP A 465 -9.12 -7.33 16.54
CA ASP A 465 -9.51 -8.41 17.45
C ASP A 465 -10.89 -8.19 18.09
N THR A 466 -11.38 -6.94 18.12
CA THR A 466 -12.71 -6.60 18.65
C THR A 466 -13.81 -6.80 17.63
N THR A 467 -13.46 -7.01 16.35
CA THR A 467 -14.35 -7.03 15.18
C THR A 467 -15.08 -5.71 14.89
N MET A 468 -14.88 -4.68 15.72
CA MET A 468 -15.57 -3.40 15.60
C MET A 468 -14.98 -2.54 14.48
N LEU A 469 -13.65 -2.43 14.41
CA LEU A 469 -12.96 -1.55 13.47
C LEU A 469 -12.35 -2.36 12.33
N ARG A 470 -12.55 -1.88 11.11
CA ARG A 470 -11.82 -2.36 9.93
C ARG A 470 -10.39 -1.87 10.01
N CYS A 471 -9.42 -2.67 9.59
CA CYS A 471 -8.01 -2.25 9.61
C CYS A 471 -7.78 -0.89 8.90
N PRO A 472 -8.40 -0.59 7.74
CA PRO A 472 -8.24 0.71 7.08
C PRO A 472 -8.78 1.91 7.85
N ALA A 473 -9.72 1.72 8.80
CA ALA A 473 -10.22 2.78 9.66
C ALA A 473 -9.08 3.39 10.49
N CYS A 474 -8.15 2.53 10.92
CA CYS A 474 -6.98 2.93 11.70
C CYS A 474 -5.75 3.17 10.83
N HIS A 475 -5.49 2.30 9.86
CA HIS A 475 -4.23 2.27 9.12
C HIS A 475 -4.28 2.98 7.76
N GLY A 476 -5.45 3.34 7.23
CA GLY A 476 -5.63 3.92 5.90
C GLY A 476 -5.88 2.86 4.81
N ALA A 477 -6.11 3.30 3.57
CA ALA A 477 -6.46 2.41 2.47
C ALA A 477 -5.27 1.50 2.05
N PRO A 478 -5.52 0.34 1.39
CA PRO A 478 -4.45 -0.46 0.79
C PRO A 478 -3.54 0.41 -0.09
N HIS A 479 -2.23 0.15 -0.10
CA HIS A 479 -1.21 0.95 -0.83
C HIS A 479 -1.10 2.43 -0.43
N ALA A 480 -1.87 2.88 0.56
CA ALA A 480 -1.86 4.22 1.13
C ALA A 480 -1.96 4.19 2.67
N VAL A 481 -1.35 3.17 3.31
CA VAL A 481 -1.31 3.08 4.76
C VAL A 481 -0.45 4.19 5.38
N TYR A 482 -0.88 4.68 6.54
CA TYR A 482 -0.30 5.87 7.17
C TYR A 482 1.12 5.66 7.72
N PRO A 483 1.99 6.69 7.66
CA PRO A 483 1.85 7.91 6.85
C PRO A 483 1.95 7.61 5.35
N ALA A 484 0.97 8.08 4.60
CA ALA A 484 1.01 8.08 3.14
C ALA A 484 1.70 9.34 2.61
N ARG A 485 2.34 9.27 1.44
CA ARG A 485 3.07 10.36 0.79
C ARG A 485 2.48 10.68 -0.57
N ASN A 486 1.50 11.58 -0.60
CA ASN A 486 0.84 11.94 -1.85
C ASN A 486 1.68 12.92 -2.68
N PRO A 487 1.84 12.71 -4.00
CA PRO A 487 2.59 13.63 -4.86
C PRO A 487 1.94 15.02 -4.99
N LEU A 488 0.63 15.14 -4.75
CA LEU A 488 -0.11 16.40 -4.86
C LEU A 488 -0.25 17.15 -3.53
N GLY A 489 0.14 16.58 -2.40
CA GLY A 489 0.02 17.27 -1.11
C GLY A 489 0.40 16.40 0.06
N ARG A 490 1.28 16.88 0.95
CA ARG A 490 1.82 16.09 2.08
C ARG A 490 0.75 15.29 2.83
N ASP A 491 -0.36 15.94 3.17
CA ASP A 491 -1.39 15.39 4.05
C ASP A 491 -2.66 14.95 3.31
N ARG A 492 -2.66 14.94 1.98
CA ARG A 492 -3.85 14.68 1.17
C ARG A 492 -4.48 13.31 1.44
N ASP A 493 -3.67 12.27 1.60
CA ASP A 493 -4.12 10.96 2.06
C ASP A 493 -4.32 10.88 3.58
N ASN A 494 -3.57 11.70 4.32
CA ASN A 494 -3.50 11.66 5.77
C ASN A 494 -4.59 12.53 6.45
N ILE A 495 -5.64 12.94 5.74
CA ILE A 495 -6.66 13.84 6.28
C ILE A 495 -7.29 13.30 7.58
N PRO A 496 -7.79 12.05 7.66
CA PRO A 496 -8.37 11.53 8.91
C PRO A 496 -7.40 11.57 10.11
N PRO A 497 -6.17 11.03 10.03
CA PRO A 497 -5.27 11.12 11.18
C PRO A 497 -4.79 12.56 11.46
N MET A 498 -4.67 13.41 10.45
CA MET A 498 -4.38 14.83 10.70
C MET A 498 -5.53 15.53 11.43
N GLN A 499 -6.78 15.23 11.08
CA GLN A 499 -7.96 15.79 11.74
C GLN A 499 -8.00 15.37 13.22
N TYR A 500 -7.91 14.08 13.49
CA TYR A 500 -8.25 13.56 14.82
C TYR A 500 -7.09 13.51 15.81
N GLN A 501 -5.87 13.29 15.33
CA GLN A 501 -4.68 13.17 16.19
C GLN A 501 -3.60 14.22 15.91
N GLN A 502 -3.79 15.09 14.89
CA GLN A 502 -2.84 16.15 14.52
C GLN A 502 -1.51 15.62 13.97
N TYR A 503 -1.46 14.35 13.59
CA TYR A 503 -0.29 13.76 12.97
C TYR A 503 -0.60 12.54 12.08
N ALA A 504 0.09 12.45 10.94
CA ALA A 504 -0.09 11.41 9.92
C ALA A 504 0.45 10.03 10.36
N ARG A 505 -0.30 9.30 11.18
CA ARG A 505 0.01 7.91 11.58
C ARG A 505 -1.26 7.10 11.67
N ALA A 506 -1.12 5.79 11.87
CA ALA A 506 -2.25 4.96 12.26
C ALA A 506 -2.96 5.59 13.47
N MET A 507 -4.29 5.53 13.47
CA MET A 507 -5.12 6.06 14.55
C MET A 507 -4.76 5.38 15.88
N GLY A 508 -4.52 6.16 16.93
CA GLY A 508 -4.10 5.65 18.24
C GLY A 508 -2.59 5.37 18.37
N ALA A 509 -1.80 5.57 17.32
CA ALA A 509 -0.33 5.51 17.41
C ALA A 509 0.18 6.47 18.48
N SER A 510 1.33 6.17 19.11
CA SER A 510 1.89 6.95 20.23
C SER A 510 0.96 7.06 21.45
N GLY A 511 0.04 6.10 21.64
CA GLY A 511 -0.86 6.05 22.80
C GLY A 511 -2.02 7.04 22.75
N ASN A 512 -2.33 7.63 21.59
CA ASN A 512 -3.42 8.60 21.44
C ASN A 512 -4.81 7.92 21.32
N CYS A 513 -5.09 7.01 22.24
CA CYS A 513 -6.35 6.28 22.34
C CYS A 513 -7.53 7.21 22.68
N PHE A 514 -7.24 8.37 23.27
CA PHE A 514 -8.20 9.43 23.61
C PHE A 514 -9.08 9.86 22.42
N VAL A 515 -8.56 9.71 21.19
CA VAL A 515 -9.33 10.00 19.96
C VAL A 515 -10.66 9.27 19.97
N CYS A 516 -10.71 7.99 20.34
CA CYS A 516 -11.95 7.23 20.39
C CYS A 516 -12.45 7.06 21.84
N HIS A 517 -11.56 6.85 22.79
CA HIS A 517 -11.94 6.49 24.16
C HIS A 517 -12.32 7.69 25.05
N GLY A 518 -11.95 8.92 24.69
CA GLY A 518 -12.14 10.08 25.59
C GLY A 518 -11.34 9.98 26.91
N GLU A 519 -10.53 8.93 27.03
CA GLU A 519 -9.53 8.67 28.07
C GLU A 519 -8.39 7.86 27.43
N THR A 520 -7.31 7.61 28.16
CA THR A 520 -6.19 6.79 27.67
C THR A 520 -6.17 5.47 28.42
N PRO A 521 -6.65 4.37 27.81
CA PRO A 521 -6.58 3.04 28.40
C PRO A 521 -5.12 2.61 28.64
N GLU A 522 -4.90 1.79 29.65
CA GLU A 522 -3.56 1.29 30.00
C GLU A 522 -2.98 0.33 28.93
N PHE A 523 -3.84 -0.38 28.20
CA PHE A 523 -3.45 -1.30 27.14
C PHE A 523 -4.42 -1.26 25.95
N SER A 524 -3.94 -1.68 24.78
CA SER A 524 -4.76 -1.82 23.56
C SER A 524 -5.41 -3.20 23.50
N VAL A 525 -6.73 -3.24 23.27
CA VAL A 525 -7.50 -4.47 23.01
C VAL A 525 -7.61 -4.83 21.53
N HIS A 526 -7.13 -3.97 20.63
CA HIS A 526 -7.32 -4.13 19.18
C HIS A 526 -6.27 -5.04 18.53
N HIS A 527 -5.04 -4.96 19.05
CA HIS A 527 -3.87 -5.82 18.87
C HIS A 527 -2.69 -5.07 19.53
N PRO A 528 -1.53 -5.71 19.81
CA PRO A 528 -0.39 -5.03 20.38
C PRO A 528 0.11 -3.89 19.46
N LEU A 529 0.46 -2.76 20.08
CA LEU A 529 1.12 -1.65 19.41
C LEU A 529 2.63 -1.82 19.58
N VAL A 530 3.36 -1.98 18.48
CA VAL A 530 4.83 -2.10 18.54
C VAL A 530 5.43 -0.73 18.89
N GLU A 531 5.75 -0.54 20.17
CA GLU A 531 6.43 0.66 20.67
C GLU A 531 7.83 0.80 20.03
N ARG A 532 8.16 2.00 19.53
CA ARG A 532 9.53 2.32 19.16
C ARG A 532 10.32 2.65 20.43
N LYS A 533 11.18 1.72 20.82
CA LYS A 533 12.16 1.93 21.90
C LYS A 533 12.88 3.27 21.73
N THR A 534 12.93 4.04 22.81
CA THR A 534 13.74 5.25 22.93
C THR A 534 15.19 4.93 22.57
N VAL A 535 15.78 5.72 21.67
CA VAL A 535 17.18 5.54 21.25
C VAL A 535 18.07 6.39 22.15
N THR A 536 19.04 5.79 22.82
CA THR A 536 20.02 6.56 23.61
C THR A 536 21.13 7.08 22.70
N VAL A 537 21.33 8.39 22.65
CA VAL A 537 22.44 9.01 21.90
C VAL A 537 23.76 8.66 22.58
N THR A 538 24.68 8.04 21.83
CA THR A 538 26.01 7.63 22.29
C THR A 538 27.11 8.36 21.52
N VAL A 539 28.17 8.76 22.20
CA VAL A 539 29.34 9.41 21.57
C VAL A 539 30.25 8.41 20.85
N PRO A 540 31.05 8.83 19.85
CA PRO A 540 32.03 7.99 19.18
C PRO A 540 33.12 7.46 20.12
N GLN A 541 33.76 6.35 19.74
CA GLN A 541 34.87 5.76 20.49
C GLN A 541 36.04 6.76 20.61
N GLY A 542 36.53 6.98 21.83
CA GLY A 542 37.57 7.99 22.13
C GLY A 542 37.05 9.35 22.60
N ALA A 543 35.73 9.62 22.50
CA ALA A 543 35.14 10.83 23.06
C ALA A 543 34.90 10.71 24.57
N LYS A 544 35.37 11.71 25.34
CA LYS A 544 35.05 11.83 26.77
C LYS A 544 33.62 12.33 26.97
N LEU A 545 32.79 11.57 27.70
CA LEU A 545 31.43 11.95 28.07
C LEU A 545 31.47 12.93 29.26
N ALA A 546 31.15 14.20 29.02
CA ALA A 546 31.08 15.22 30.06
C ALA A 546 29.67 15.33 30.72
N LYS A 547 28.66 14.67 30.15
CA LYS A 547 27.25 14.71 30.59
C LYS A 547 26.59 13.32 30.43
N PRO A 548 25.50 13.04 31.17
CA PRO A 548 24.69 11.83 30.96
C PRO A 548 24.23 11.67 29.51
N ARG A 549 24.00 10.42 29.09
CA ARG A 549 23.50 10.13 27.74
C ARG A 549 22.07 10.64 27.57
N VAL A 550 21.75 11.13 26.38
CA VAL A 550 20.42 11.68 26.08
C VAL A 550 19.50 10.57 25.55
N PRO A 551 18.39 10.26 26.22
CA PRO A 551 17.33 9.44 25.63
C PRO A 551 16.61 10.25 24.54
N PHE A 552 16.53 9.71 23.33
CA PHE A 552 15.83 10.30 22.20
C PHE A 552 14.63 9.43 21.80
N PRO A 553 13.41 9.79 22.26
CA PRO A 553 12.19 9.11 21.88
C PRO A 553 11.79 9.57 20.47
N HIS A 554 12.00 8.71 19.47
CA HIS A 554 11.59 9.01 18.09
C HIS A 554 10.08 9.28 18.01
N GLU A 555 9.27 8.63 18.85
CA GLU A 555 7.82 8.82 18.90
C GLU A 555 7.40 10.24 19.28
N ALA A 556 8.16 10.92 20.14
CA ALA A 556 7.90 12.31 20.49
C ALA A 556 8.20 13.29 19.35
N HIS A 557 8.96 12.87 18.34
CA HIS A 557 9.40 13.72 17.23
C HIS A 557 8.72 13.38 15.92
N THR A 558 8.15 12.18 15.80
CA THR A 558 7.58 11.70 14.54
C THR A 558 6.07 11.59 14.65
N PRO A 559 5.31 12.13 13.67
CA PRO A 559 5.73 12.65 12.37
C PRO A 559 5.84 14.19 12.31
N ALA A 560 5.86 14.89 13.45
CA ALA A 560 6.06 16.34 13.48
C ALA A 560 7.34 16.77 12.74
N VAL A 561 8.37 15.91 12.78
CA VAL A 561 9.63 16.05 12.08
C VAL A 561 9.78 14.90 11.07
N ASP A 562 9.98 15.26 9.79
CA ASP A 562 10.27 14.29 8.74
C ASP A 562 11.61 13.59 8.98
N CYS A 563 11.69 12.31 8.66
CA CYS A 563 12.91 11.53 8.91
C CYS A 563 14.14 12.11 8.22
N GLY A 564 13.98 12.69 7.02
CA GLY A 564 15.06 13.35 6.27
C GLY A 564 15.52 14.67 6.87
N THR A 565 14.77 15.25 7.81
CA THR A 565 15.22 16.45 8.55
C THR A 565 16.42 16.11 9.43
N CYS A 566 16.35 14.99 10.17
CA CYS A 566 17.44 14.56 11.05
C CYS A 566 18.40 13.60 10.32
N HIS A 567 17.89 12.65 9.52
CA HIS A 567 18.70 11.76 8.68
C HIS A 567 18.94 12.39 7.30
N HIS A 568 19.52 13.58 7.29
CA HIS A 568 19.67 14.43 6.10
C HIS A 568 20.68 13.90 5.06
N LYS A 569 21.39 12.81 5.36
CA LYS A 569 22.23 12.06 4.43
C LYS A 569 21.67 10.68 4.05
N GLY A 570 20.45 10.36 4.49
CA GLY A 570 19.71 9.18 4.05
C GLY A 570 19.97 7.90 4.85
N TYR A 571 19.77 6.77 4.16
CA TYR A 571 19.73 5.42 4.71
C TYR A 571 20.73 4.53 3.96
N VAL A 572 21.35 3.58 4.66
CA VAL A 572 22.27 2.56 4.11
C VAL A 572 21.79 1.19 4.61
N ASP A 573 21.72 0.20 3.72
CA ASP A 573 21.30 -1.17 4.04
C ASP A 573 19.95 -1.29 4.78
N GLY A 574 18.99 -0.43 4.42
CA GLY A 574 17.65 -0.42 5.04
C GLY A 574 17.59 0.22 6.44
N GLY A 575 18.71 0.75 6.95
CA GLY A 575 18.80 1.49 8.21
C GLY A 575 19.24 2.95 8.02
N PRO A 576 18.90 3.88 8.94
CA PRO A 576 19.39 5.25 8.85
C PRO A 576 20.91 5.28 9.00
N MET A 577 21.60 6.13 8.21
CA MET A 577 23.02 6.35 8.40
C MET A 577 23.29 6.91 9.80
N LYS A 578 24.29 6.35 10.50
CA LYS A 578 24.68 6.84 11.82
C LYS A 578 25.30 8.23 11.69
N CYS A 579 25.01 9.12 12.64
CA CYS A 579 25.57 10.47 12.66
C CYS A 579 27.11 10.45 12.65
N ALA A 580 27.72 9.47 13.34
CA ALA A 580 29.16 9.28 13.45
C ALA A 580 29.76 8.31 12.42
N SER A 581 29.06 8.05 11.31
CA SER A 581 29.67 7.32 10.19
C SER A 581 30.88 8.08 9.65
N LYS A 582 31.85 7.35 9.09
CA LYS A 582 33.02 7.93 8.43
C LYS A 582 32.59 9.01 7.42
N ASP A 583 33.26 10.16 7.46
CA ASP A 583 32.97 11.34 6.63
C ASP A 583 31.64 12.06 6.91
N CYS A 584 31.02 11.79 8.06
CA CYS A 584 29.85 12.51 8.58
C CYS A 584 30.24 13.36 9.79
N HIS A 585 29.60 13.17 10.95
CA HIS A 585 29.96 13.83 12.20
C HIS A 585 30.91 12.97 13.04
N ASP A 586 32.01 12.56 12.43
CA ASP A 586 32.97 11.60 12.98
C ASP A 586 34.17 12.23 13.69
N VAL A 587 34.26 13.56 13.74
CA VAL A 587 35.33 14.27 14.43
C VAL A 587 35.00 14.40 15.91
N VAL A 588 35.97 14.08 16.76
CA VAL A 588 35.93 14.30 18.21
C VAL A 588 36.90 15.43 18.54
N VAL A 589 36.40 16.46 19.21
CA VAL A 589 37.21 17.57 19.72
C VAL A 589 37.32 17.42 21.23
N ASP A 590 38.55 17.44 21.74
CA ASP A 590 38.83 17.36 23.17
C ASP A 590 38.44 18.67 23.87
N ALA A 591 37.82 18.55 25.04
CA ALA A 591 37.26 19.69 25.75
C ALA A 591 38.34 20.60 26.37
N GLU A 592 39.52 20.04 26.68
CA GLU A 592 40.63 20.71 27.36
C GLU A 592 41.61 21.31 26.35
N THR A 593 41.81 20.65 25.21
CA THR A 593 42.86 20.99 24.23
C THR A 593 42.34 21.46 22.87
N GLY A 594 41.05 21.30 22.59
CA GLY A 594 40.45 21.69 21.31
C GLY A 594 40.37 23.21 21.12
N THR A 595 40.78 23.70 19.94
CA THR A 595 40.77 25.12 19.59
C THR A 595 39.36 25.60 19.22
N PRO A 596 39.09 26.92 19.21
CA PRO A 596 37.81 27.46 18.71
C PRO A 596 37.48 26.99 17.29
N LYS A 597 38.48 26.96 16.40
CA LYS A 597 38.33 26.49 15.00
C LYS A 597 37.94 25.01 14.92
N ASP A 598 38.45 24.17 15.83
CA ASP A 598 38.06 22.76 15.89
C ASP A 598 36.59 22.61 16.31
N ARG A 599 36.13 23.47 17.23
CA ARG A 599 34.74 23.46 17.73
C ARG A 599 33.73 23.98 16.70
N GLU A 600 34.17 24.77 15.73
CA GLU A 600 33.36 25.24 14.60
C GLU A 600 33.24 24.20 13.48
N ASN A 601 34.03 23.12 13.51
CA ASN A 601 33.99 22.09 12.47
C ASN A 601 32.59 21.45 12.38
N PRO A 602 31.92 21.46 11.21
CA PRO A 602 30.60 20.85 11.05
C PRO A 602 30.62 19.32 11.22
N ARG A 603 31.78 18.67 11.03
CA ARG A 603 31.98 17.23 11.29
C ARG A 603 32.20 16.92 12.77
N TYR A 604 32.32 17.93 13.64
CA TYR A 604 32.39 17.69 15.08
C TYR A 604 31.09 17.06 15.57
N PHE A 605 31.18 15.89 16.20
CA PHE A 605 30.01 15.11 16.64
C PHE A 605 29.01 15.91 17.49
N ARG A 606 29.50 16.82 18.35
CA ARG A 606 28.64 17.67 19.18
C ARG A 606 27.72 18.57 18.34
N ASN A 607 28.22 19.07 17.21
CA ASN A 607 27.51 20.01 16.35
C ASN A 607 26.36 19.35 15.59
N ALA A 608 26.34 18.02 15.45
CA ALA A 608 25.18 17.28 14.95
C ALA A 608 23.94 17.48 15.84
N PHE A 609 24.11 17.74 17.14
CA PHE A 609 23.01 17.87 18.10
C PHE A 609 22.84 19.29 18.65
N HIS A 610 23.90 20.12 18.61
CA HIS A 610 23.91 21.47 19.20
C HIS A 610 24.26 22.59 18.23
N GLY A 611 24.69 22.27 17.00
CA GLY A 611 25.08 23.27 16.00
C GLY A 611 23.88 23.94 15.34
N GLU A 612 24.17 24.89 14.44
CA GLU A 612 23.17 25.67 13.71
C GLU A 612 22.41 24.86 12.63
N GLY A 613 22.92 23.68 12.27
CA GLY A 613 22.25 22.74 11.35
C GLY A 613 21.01 22.06 11.95
N PRO A 614 20.43 21.04 11.28
CA PRO A 614 19.32 20.27 11.82
C PRO A 614 19.73 19.52 13.10
N SER A 615 19.55 20.19 14.22
CA SER A 615 20.05 19.81 15.53
C SER A 615 18.93 19.91 16.58
N CYS A 616 19.11 19.24 17.72
CA CYS A 616 18.12 19.25 18.80
C CYS A 616 17.90 20.68 19.30
N ASN A 617 19.00 21.38 19.59
CA ASN A 617 18.95 22.70 20.20
C ASN A 617 18.40 23.76 19.24
N ALA A 618 18.87 23.75 17.99
CA ALA A 618 18.40 24.70 16.98
C ALA A 618 16.90 24.55 16.70
N CYS A 619 16.41 23.31 16.59
CA CYS A 619 14.99 23.06 16.35
C CYS A 619 14.12 23.49 17.53
N HIS A 620 14.47 23.08 18.76
CA HIS A 620 13.71 23.43 19.96
C HIS A 620 13.72 24.93 20.23
N ALA A 621 14.86 25.59 20.12
CA ALA A 621 14.97 27.03 20.30
C ALA A 621 14.11 27.80 19.28
N ARG A 622 14.12 27.37 18.00
CA ARG A 622 13.28 27.98 16.96
C ARG A 622 11.79 27.81 17.23
N LEU A 623 11.37 26.62 17.64
CA LEU A 623 9.97 26.33 17.96
C LEU A 623 9.50 27.12 19.19
N LEU A 624 10.33 27.16 20.23
CA LEU A 624 10.05 27.92 21.45
C LEU A 624 9.94 29.42 21.17
N ALA A 625 10.87 29.98 20.40
CA ALA A 625 10.81 31.39 19.98
C ALA A 625 9.56 31.72 19.14
N ALA A 626 9.03 30.74 18.43
CA ALA A 626 7.78 30.85 17.66
C ALA A 626 6.51 30.58 18.49
N GLY A 627 6.63 30.40 19.82
CA GLY A 627 5.50 30.08 20.70
C GLY A 627 4.87 28.71 20.45
N LYS A 628 5.58 27.78 19.81
CA LYS A 628 5.10 26.42 19.51
C LYS A 628 5.57 25.44 20.57
N ALA A 629 4.86 24.31 20.69
CA ALA A 629 5.33 23.18 21.49
C ALA A 629 6.74 22.78 21.03
N ALA A 630 7.68 22.75 21.97
CA ALA A 630 9.08 22.47 21.72
C ALA A 630 9.62 21.52 22.79
N GLY A 631 10.64 20.74 22.44
CA GLY A 631 11.39 19.98 23.44
C GLY A 631 12.30 20.88 24.28
N PRO A 632 13.07 20.30 25.21
CA PRO A 632 13.92 21.06 26.12
C PRO A 632 15.06 21.77 25.40
N THR A 633 15.36 23.01 25.82
CA THR A 633 16.51 23.82 25.36
C THR A 633 17.64 23.85 26.41
N GLU A 634 17.34 23.55 27.67
CA GLU A 634 18.30 23.56 28.77
C GLU A 634 19.11 22.27 28.84
N CYS A 635 20.42 22.38 29.12
CA CYS A 635 21.33 21.23 29.13
C CYS A 635 20.88 20.13 30.10
N ARG A 636 20.40 20.52 31.29
CA ARG A 636 19.95 19.59 32.34
C ARG A 636 18.70 18.82 31.93
N ASP A 637 17.91 19.37 31.02
CA ASP A 637 16.65 18.76 30.61
C ASP A 637 16.81 17.76 29.47
N CYS A 638 17.87 17.91 28.67
CA CYS A 638 18.29 16.91 27.70
C CYS A 638 19.14 15.81 28.35
N HIS A 639 20.09 16.16 29.22
CA HIS A 639 21.08 15.25 29.80
C HIS A 639 20.68 14.73 31.21
N LYS A 640 19.48 14.16 31.32
CA LYS A 640 18.99 13.58 32.59
C LYS A 640 19.61 12.20 32.85
N VAL A 641 19.95 11.93 34.10
CA VAL A 641 20.12 10.54 34.59
C VAL A 641 18.71 10.03 34.85
N LYS A 642 18.32 8.85 34.31
CA LYS A 642 17.07 8.21 34.75
C LYS A 642 17.16 8.02 36.26
N SER A 643 16.24 8.63 37.01
CA SER A 643 15.94 8.26 38.39
C SER A 643 15.37 6.86 38.43
#